data_AF-A0A9Q4C6R2-F1
#
_entry.id   AF-A0A9Q4C6R2-F1
#
_cell.length_a   1.000
_cell.length_b   1.000
_cell.length_c   1.000
_cell.angle_alpha   90.00
_cell.angle_beta   90.00
_cell.angle_gamma   90.00
#
_symmetry.space_group_name_H-M   'P 1'
#
loop_
_entity.id
_entity.type
_entity.pdbx_description
1 polymer ?
#
loop_
_entity_poly.entity_id
_entity_poly.type
_entity_poly.pdbx_seq_one_letter_code
_entity_poly.pdbx_strand_id
1 'polypeptide(L)'
;MSTRVPSRDDIYDALRTGKALICAPGEKPDVGAWLDFTTALLKVLRDPDITPHPDGLMIQGAYFADGLKLNNYAINHDLRFKDCTFPLPVEAKYANFHSLYFSECTAPSISLELSCIDGSFIIEKSNINSAIEPALNLTGVKITKGLRASNLHISGEFLAYRAEIDSFFIVKHSTLSNPLRRALLLDHATITGGLFAQNLETEGEVRAPGATINGQFNLTGATLTNPEGDALLLDHATITGGLFAQNLETEGEVRAPGATIIGQLVLTGATLTNPHGNPLGLDGATIEGDLFAQNLETEGEVRALGATINGQLNLTGTTLTNPHGNALLLDHATITGGLFAQNLETEGEVRALGATINGQLVLTGTTLTNPEGDALGLDGATITGGLFAQKLEAEGEVRAYGATIEGQLDLTDATLTNPHGYALILNNATITGGLFAQKLEAEGEVRAYGATINGQLDLTDATLTNPEGHALALDGATITGGLFAQKLEAEGEVRALGATINGQLDLTDATLTNPEGHALALDGATITNLFLNYKTVDGPIRLAKTRISHLRTPDVIEPGHGKILATGWKVDSIAGALHKSPETAKKWLATTPDNEFSPQPFMELARYFDSVGLPHRARHLRVYSHSQVTNNMPLKSRPGRWMLHVTSGYGERPWCALAWLVFLFALTWLLTWWQADHLEAADQVQDFCWGKWWITEYAGKNAIPSFPGATTKCSLADDTPILLRLSFAFTAGLSWILLTIFLAGVTGILRKPADSPTS
;
A
#
# COMPACT_ATOMS: atom_id res chain seq x y z
N MET A 1 43.49 24.17 60.34
CA MET A 1 44.69 23.51 59.75
C MET A 1 45.57 24.61 59.17
N SER A 2 46.90 24.56 59.37
CA SER A 2 47.77 25.66 58.94
C SER A 2 47.76 25.79 57.42
N THR A 3 47.71 27.01 56.92
CA THR A 3 47.93 27.31 55.50
C THR A 3 49.36 26.90 55.13
N ARG A 4 49.53 26.26 53.98
CA ARG A 4 50.84 25.92 53.40
C ARG A 4 50.88 26.41 51.97
N VAL A 5 51.62 27.49 51.75
CA VAL A 5 51.95 28.02 50.43
C VAL A 5 53.38 27.59 50.10
N PRO A 6 53.62 26.77 49.07
CA PRO A 6 54.97 26.34 48.72
C PRO A 6 55.86 27.49 48.27
N SER A 7 57.15 27.39 48.56
CA SER A 7 58.17 28.32 48.08
C SER A 7 58.59 28.00 46.63
N ARG A 8 59.35 28.91 46.01
CA ARG A 8 59.92 28.67 44.67
C ARG A 8 60.77 27.39 44.61
N ASP A 9 61.54 27.10 45.67
CA ASP A 9 62.42 25.94 45.71
C ASP A 9 61.63 24.63 45.83
N ASP A 10 60.46 24.65 46.50
CA ASP A 10 59.54 23.52 46.53
C ASP A 10 58.99 23.20 45.11
N ILE A 11 58.74 24.22 44.28
CA ILE A 11 58.30 24.04 42.89
C ILE A 11 59.41 23.39 42.06
N TYR A 12 60.66 23.86 42.20
CA TYR A 12 61.81 23.24 41.54
C TYR A 12 62.02 21.77 41.98
N ASP A 13 61.88 21.48 43.27
CA ASP A 13 62.02 20.12 43.80
C ASP A 13 60.92 19.20 43.29
N ALA A 14 59.66 19.65 43.30
CA ALA A 14 58.53 18.91 42.74
C ALA A 14 58.74 18.60 41.25
N LEU A 15 59.18 19.60 40.46
CA LEU A 15 59.40 19.42 39.03
C LEU A 15 60.56 18.47 38.71
N ARG A 16 61.63 18.43 39.53
CA ARG A 16 62.77 17.52 39.36
C ARG A 16 62.49 16.10 39.87
N THR A 17 61.68 15.97 40.91
CA THR A 17 61.39 14.68 41.55
C THR A 17 60.11 14.01 41.06
N GLY A 18 59.23 14.74 40.37
CA GLY A 18 57.90 14.27 39.97
C GLY A 18 56.91 14.13 41.13
N LYS A 19 57.28 14.55 42.35
CA LYS A 19 56.40 14.49 43.51
C LYS A 19 55.31 15.54 43.43
N ALA A 20 54.14 15.20 43.97
CA ALA A 20 53.03 16.12 44.13
C ALA A 20 53.43 17.34 44.98
N LEU A 21 53.22 18.53 44.43
CA LEU A 21 53.27 19.77 45.17
C LEU A 21 51.97 19.94 45.95
N ILE A 22 51.95 19.45 47.19
CA ILE A 22 50.79 19.52 48.08
C ILE A 22 50.70 20.90 48.72
N CYS A 23 49.63 21.62 48.41
CA CYS A 23 49.33 22.92 48.97
C CYS A 23 48.11 22.86 49.90
N ALA A 24 47.97 23.86 50.78
CA ALA A 24 46.83 23.97 51.68
C ALA A 24 46.39 25.45 51.79
N PRO A 25 45.30 25.87 51.12
CA PRO A 25 44.88 27.26 51.06
C PRO A 25 44.17 27.72 52.34
N GLY A 26 43.61 26.78 53.12
CA GLY A 26 42.77 27.08 54.27
C GLY A 26 41.39 27.62 53.87
N GLU A 27 40.48 27.81 54.83
CA GLU A 27 39.11 28.32 54.57
C GLU A 27 39.08 29.75 54.02
N LYS A 28 40.12 30.55 54.31
CA LYS A 28 40.33 31.90 53.78
C LYS A 28 41.79 32.03 53.31
N PRO A 29 42.06 31.86 52.01
CA PRO A 29 43.41 31.93 51.48
C PRO A 29 44.02 33.34 51.59
N ASP A 30 45.31 33.40 51.94
CA ASP A 30 46.10 34.64 51.89
C ASP A 30 46.42 34.99 50.42
N VAL A 31 45.64 35.92 49.86
CA VAL A 31 45.72 36.35 48.46
C VAL A 31 47.13 36.79 48.07
N GLY A 32 47.87 37.46 48.97
CA GLY A 32 49.23 37.95 48.68
C GLY A 32 50.22 36.81 48.50
N ALA A 33 50.23 35.86 49.43
CA ALA A 33 51.11 34.68 49.36
C ALA A 33 50.83 33.82 48.12
N TRP A 34 49.55 33.68 47.74
CA TRP A 34 49.14 32.93 46.56
C TRP A 34 49.45 33.65 45.23
N LEU A 35 49.50 34.99 45.23
CA LEU A 35 49.97 35.78 44.10
C LEU A 35 51.49 35.59 43.89
N ASP A 36 52.26 35.61 44.96
CA ASP A 36 53.70 35.35 44.92
C ASP A 36 54.00 33.92 44.46
N PHE A 37 53.23 32.94 44.94
CA PHE A 37 53.29 31.56 44.48
C PHE A 37 53.02 31.43 42.99
N THR A 38 51.94 32.04 42.49
CA THR A 38 51.58 32.02 41.06
C THR A 38 52.69 32.64 40.21
N THR A 39 53.24 33.78 40.66
CA THR A 39 54.36 34.45 40.00
C THR A 39 55.63 33.58 39.99
N ALA A 40 55.92 32.87 41.08
CA ALA A 40 57.04 31.95 41.17
C ALA A 40 56.85 30.76 40.21
N LEU A 41 55.66 30.15 40.18
CA LEU A 41 55.31 29.05 39.29
C LEU A 41 55.51 29.45 37.81
N LEU A 42 54.94 30.57 37.39
CA LEU A 42 55.04 31.06 36.01
C LEU A 42 56.50 31.27 35.58
N LYS A 43 57.37 31.73 36.49
CA LYS A 43 58.81 31.87 36.22
C LYS A 43 59.50 30.52 36.07
N VAL A 44 59.19 29.55 36.93
CA VAL A 44 59.77 28.19 36.85
C VAL A 44 59.36 27.48 35.55
N LEU A 45 58.10 27.63 35.14
CA LEU A 45 57.59 27.03 33.88
C LEU A 45 58.25 27.60 32.61
N ARG A 46 58.87 28.78 32.68
CA ARG A 46 59.63 29.38 31.56
C ARG A 46 61.13 29.10 31.60
N ASP A 47 61.63 28.47 32.67
CA ASP A 47 63.06 28.22 32.81
C ASP A 47 63.53 27.21 31.74
N PRO A 48 64.36 27.60 30.77
CA PRO A 48 64.82 26.69 29.73
C PRO A 48 65.85 25.68 30.26
N ASP A 49 66.48 25.93 31.41
CA ASP A 49 67.57 25.12 31.95
C ASP A 49 67.07 23.98 32.85
N ILE A 50 65.75 23.88 33.05
CA ILE A 50 65.15 22.83 33.87
C ILE A 50 64.94 21.54 33.07
N THR A 51 65.44 20.44 33.62
CA THR A 51 65.10 19.09 33.18
C THR A 51 63.99 18.54 34.07
N PRO A 52 62.72 18.59 33.64
CA PRO A 52 61.60 18.08 34.42
C PRO A 52 61.65 16.54 34.52
N HIS A 53 61.08 16.01 35.60
CA HIS A 53 60.81 14.59 35.73
C HIS A 53 59.81 14.12 34.64
N PRO A 54 59.88 12.86 34.15
CA PRO A 54 58.94 12.36 33.14
C PRO A 54 57.45 12.47 33.52
N ASP A 55 57.12 12.39 34.82
CA ASP A 55 55.75 12.55 35.32
C ASP A 55 55.25 14.01 35.33
N GLY A 56 56.13 14.96 35.02
CA GLY A 56 55.85 16.39 35.00
C GLY A 56 55.58 17.00 36.37
N LEU A 57 54.77 18.06 36.39
CA LEU A 57 54.41 18.80 37.59
C LEU A 57 52.97 18.52 37.99
N MET A 58 52.77 18.02 39.21
CA MET A 58 51.45 17.88 39.81
C MET A 58 51.27 18.85 40.97
N ILE A 59 50.28 19.73 40.86
CA ILE A 59 49.90 20.71 41.89
C ILE A 59 48.57 20.29 42.48
N GLN A 60 48.53 20.14 43.80
CA GLN A 60 47.33 19.72 44.52
C GLN A 60 46.90 20.75 45.57
N GLY A 61 45.64 21.15 45.60
CA GLY A 61 45.11 22.04 46.64
C GLY A 61 45.50 23.51 46.45
N ALA A 62 45.88 23.95 45.25
CA ALA A 62 46.36 25.32 45.04
C ALA A 62 45.22 26.33 44.83
N TYR A 63 45.43 27.57 45.28
CA TYR A 63 44.55 28.71 45.04
C TYR A 63 45.26 29.75 44.17
N PHE A 64 44.79 29.98 42.95
CA PHE A 64 45.44 30.86 41.98
C PHE A 64 44.83 32.26 41.97
N ALA A 65 45.24 33.11 42.91
CA ALA A 65 44.61 34.43 43.17
C ALA A 65 44.44 35.34 41.93
N ASP A 66 45.41 35.38 41.00
CA ASP A 66 45.34 36.19 39.76
C ASP A 66 45.02 35.35 38.49
N GLY A 67 44.43 34.17 38.69
CA GLY A 67 44.24 33.18 37.63
C GLY A 67 45.57 32.55 37.18
N LEU A 68 45.55 31.88 36.03
CA LEU A 68 46.73 31.21 35.49
C LEU A 68 46.94 31.63 34.04
N LYS A 69 47.95 32.49 33.80
CA LYS A 69 48.24 33.11 32.50
C LYS A 69 49.47 32.47 31.83
N LEU A 70 49.22 31.47 31.00
CA LEU A 70 50.18 30.66 30.24
C LEU A 70 50.20 30.99 28.74
N ASN A 71 49.72 32.17 28.33
CA ASN A 71 49.73 32.60 26.93
C ASN A 71 51.15 32.57 26.33
N ASN A 72 51.31 31.92 25.16
CA ASN A 72 52.58 31.72 24.44
C ASN A 72 53.64 30.90 25.19
N TYR A 73 53.27 30.09 26.18
CA TYR A 73 54.21 29.19 26.86
C TYR A 73 54.48 27.94 26.02
N ALA A 74 55.67 27.35 26.20
CA ALA A 74 56.00 26.02 25.70
C ALA A 74 56.39 25.13 26.89
N ILE A 75 55.49 24.25 27.29
CA ILE A 75 55.62 23.38 28.47
C ILE A 75 55.79 21.94 27.97
N ASN A 76 57.03 21.49 27.94
CA ASN A 76 57.43 20.20 27.36
C ASN A 76 57.27 19.01 28.33
N HIS A 77 56.48 19.15 29.39
CA HIS A 77 56.20 18.14 30.40
C HIS A 77 54.73 18.18 30.82
N ASP A 78 54.25 17.13 31.47
CA ASP A 78 52.87 17.07 31.97
C ASP A 78 52.61 18.16 33.01
N LEU A 79 51.50 18.88 32.85
CA LEU A 79 51.02 19.84 33.85
C LEU A 79 49.69 19.36 34.41
N ARG A 80 49.67 19.04 35.71
CA ARG A 80 48.52 18.42 36.39
C ARG A 80 48.06 19.30 37.55
N PHE A 81 46.78 19.64 37.54
CA PHE A 81 46.08 20.33 38.61
C PHE A 81 45.06 19.40 39.24
N LYS A 82 45.13 19.22 40.55
CA LYS A 82 44.17 18.44 41.32
C LYS A 82 43.60 19.26 42.46
N ASP A 83 42.29 19.29 42.63
CA ASP A 83 41.65 19.99 43.76
C ASP A 83 42.12 21.47 43.83
N CYS A 84 42.23 22.13 42.67
CA CYS A 84 42.72 23.50 42.56
C CYS A 84 41.57 24.48 42.28
N THR A 85 41.66 25.67 42.84
CA THR A 85 40.66 26.74 42.69
C THR A 85 41.27 27.92 41.97
N PHE A 86 40.62 28.33 40.87
CA PHE A 86 40.96 29.48 40.05
C PHE A 86 39.81 30.49 40.16
N PRO A 87 39.95 31.59 40.92
CA PRO A 87 38.95 32.65 40.99
C PRO A 87 38.84 33.48 39.70
N LEU A 88 39.89 33.46 38.88
CA LEU A 88 39.98 34.16 37.60
C LEU A 88 40.29 33.17 36.47
N PRO A 89 40.01 33.54 35.21
CA PRO A 89 40.25 32.70 34.03
C PRO A 89 41.62 32.05 33.94
N VAL A 90 41.64 30.81 33.45
CA VAL A 90 42.88 30.14 33.01
C VAL A 90 43.08 30.45 31.54
N GLU A 91 44.08 31.28 31.23
CA GLU A 91 44.41 31.70 29.88
C GLU A 91 45.69 31.03 29.40
N ALA A 92 45.60 30.13 28.44
CA ALA A 92 46.74 29.48 27.81
C ALA A 92 46.59 29.47 26.29
N LYS A 93 46.48 30.65 25.70
CA LYS A 93 46.34 30.88 24.26
C LYS A 93 47.69 30.77 23.55
N TYR A 94 47.71 30.23 22.33
CA TYR A 94 48.93 30.06 21.52
C TYR A 94 50.05 29.30 22.26
N ALA A 95 49.68 28.42 23.18
CA ALA A 95 50.62 27.70 24.03
C ALA A 95 50.85 26.28 23.50
N ASN A 96 52.03 25.73 23.80
CA ASN A 96 52.37 24.35 23.52
C ASN A 96 52.46 23.59 24.84
N PHE A 97 51.77 22.47 24.95
CA PHE A 97 51.81 21.57 26.09
C PHE A 97 52.20 20.17 25.64
N HIS A 98 52.91 19.44 26.50
CA HIS A 98 52.94 17.99 26.38
C HIS A 98 51.56 17.44 26.71
N SER A 99 51.14 17.45 27.98
CA SER A 99 49.77 17.11 28.37
C SER A 99 49.27 18.03 29.48
N LEU A 100 47.96 18.23 29.54
CA LEU A 100 47.32 19.14 30.49
C LEU A 100 46.15 18.45 31.19
N TYR A 101 46.17 18.45 32.52
CA TYR A 101 45.20 17.74 33.34
C TYR A 101 44.57 18.64 34.39
N PHE A 102 43.24 18.63 34.47
CA PHE A 102 42.46 19.25 35.53
C PHE A 102 41.57 18.19 36.18
N SER A 103 41.70 17.97 37.48
CA SER A 103 40.88 17.02 38.22
C SER A 103 40.33 17.67 39.47
N GLU A 104 39.02 17.59 39.70
CA GLU A 104 38.39 18.17 40.89
C GLU A 104 38.65 19.69 41.01
N CYS A 105 38.81 20.38 39.88
CA CYS A 105 39.16 21.79 39.84
C CYS A 105 37.93 22.68 39.66
N THR A 106 38.01 23.92 40.14
CA THR A 106 36.98 24.95 39.91
C THR A 106 37.60 26.17 39.25
N ALA A 107 37.06 26.59 38.11
CA ALA A 107 37.50 27.79 37.39
C ALA A 107 36.30 28.50 36.75
N PRO A 108 36.35 29.83 36.53
CA PRO A 108 35.34 30.50 35.73
C PRO A 108 35.43 30.06 34.26
N SER A 109 36.64 30.06 33.71
CA SER A 109 36.88 29.67 32.31
C SER A 109 38.27 29.07 32.12
N ILE A 110 38.42 28.27 31.07
CA ILE A 110 39.70 27.73 30.60
C ILE A 110 39.78 27.99 29.09
N SER A 111 40.76 28.77 28.64
CA SER A 111 40.98 29.09 27.23
C SER A 111 42.32 28.52 26.74
N LEU A 112 42.24 27.58 25.80
CA LEU A 112 43.36 26.96 25.08
C LEU A 112 43.33 27.34 23.59
N GLU A 113 42.87 28.55 23.29
CA GLU A 113 42.69 29.05 21.93
C GLU A 113 44.00 28.96 21.12
N LEU A 114 43.94 28.30 19.96
CA LEU A 114 45.05 28.10 19.03
C LEU A 114 46.30 27.47 19.65
N SER A 115 46.11 26.65 20.69
CA SER A 115 47.18 25.93 21.38
C SER A 115 47.41 24.53 20.82
N CYS A 116 48.61 23.98 21.01
CA CYS A 116 48.98 22.62 20.61
C CYS A 116 49.25 21.77 21.85
N ILE A 117 48.68 20.56 21.88
CA ILE A 117 48.85 19.58 22.95
C ILE A 117 49.32 18.26 22.31
N ASP A 118 50.59 17.93 22.49
CA ASP A 118 51.22 16.72 21.91
C ASP A 118 50.72 15.43 22.55
N GLY A 119 50.17 15.54 23.76
CA GLY A 119 49.60 14.49 24.58
C GLY A 119 48.10 14.65 24.70
N SER A 120 47.57 14.43 25.91
CA SER A 120 46.14 14.45 26.17
C SER A 120 45.73 15.72 26.92
N PHE A 121 44.54 16.23 26.61
CA PHE A 121 43.86 17.18 27.47
C PHE A 121 42.80 16.43 28.27
N ILE A 122 42.96 16.38 29.60
CA ILE A 122 42.05 15.67 30.49
C ILE A 122 41.46 16.65 31.49
N ILE A 123 40.14 16.65 31.58
CA ILE A 123 39.40 17.39 32.58
C ILE A 123 38.35 16.46 33.20
N GLU A 124 38.42 16.26 34.51
CA GLU A 124 37.56 15.31 35.22
C GLU A 124 37.01 15.92 36.51
N LYS A 125 35.73 15.64 36.82
CA LYS A 125 35.08 16.04 38.08
C LYS A 125 35.21 17.54 38.39
N SER A 126 35.26 18.38 37.37
CA SER A 126 35.60 19.80 37.51
C SER A 126 34.39 20.67 37.17
N ASN A 127 34.31 21.82 37.85
CA ASN A 127 33.22 22.79 37.70
C ASN A 127 33.74 24.04 36.98
N ILE A 128 33.28 24.28 35.75
CA ILE A 128 33.72 25.40 34.93
C ILE A 128 32.52 26.31 34.62
N ASN A 129 32.46 27.47 35.26
CA ASN A 129 31.26 28.30 35.27
C ASN A 129 31.55 29.73 34.83
N SER A 130 31.12 30.09 33.62
CA SER A 130 31.27 31.44 33.07
C SER A 130 29.97 31.94 32.45
N ALA A 131 29.58 33.17 32.83
CA ALA A 131 28.44 33.88 32.26
C ALA A 131 28.82 34.87 31.15
N ILE A 132 30.12 35.13 30.94
CA ILE A 132 30.61 36.22 30.07
C ILE A 132 31.30 35.66 28.83
N GLU A 133 32.30 34.81 29.06
CA GLU A 133 33.11 34.18 28.02
C GLU A 133 32.82 32.67 27.95
N PRO A 134 33.27 31.96 26.89
CA PRO A 134 33.11 30.52 26.84
C PRO A 134 33.80 29.88 28.05
N ALA A 135 33.06 29.02 28.76
CA ALA A 135 33.55 28.32 29.94
C ALA A 135 34.76 27.43 29.58
N LEU A 136 34.70 26.75 28.44
CA LEU A 136 35.84 26.01 27.90
C LEU A 136 36.05 26.39 26.43
N ASN A 137 37.15 27.08 26.13
CA ASN A 137 37.48 27.54 24.78
C ASN A 137 38.68 26.76 24.20
N LEU A 138 38.38 25.84 23.30
CA LEU A 138 39.30 25.01 22.52
C LEU A 138 39.32 25.40 21.04
N THR A 139 39.00 26.64 20.71
CA THR A 139 38.98 27.13 19.32
C THR A 139 40.33 26.92 18.65
N GLY A 140 40.34 26.18 17.55
CA GLY A 140 41.53 25.88 16.75
C GLY A 140 42.63 25.13 17.51
N VAL A 141 42.30 24.46 18.61
CA VAL A 141 43.26 23.65 19.37
C VAL A 141 43.66 22.42 18.55
N LYS A 142 44.90 21.97 18.71
CA LYS A 142 45.37 20.68 18.18
C LYS A 142 45.72 19.76 19.35
N ILE A 143 45.08 18.59 19.43
CA ILE A 143 45.30 17.62 20.52
C ILE A 143 45.62 16.26 19.92
N THR A 144 46.81 15.74 20.18
CA THR A 144 47.31 14.53 19.50
C THR A 144 46.87 13.22 20.17
N LYS A 145 46.78 13.16 21.51
CA LYS A 145 46.36 11.94 22.24
C LYS A 145 44.96 12.03 22.84
N GLY A 146 44.12 12.90 22.28
CA GLY A 146 42.70 12.96 22.60
C GLY A 146 42.33 13.88 23.77
N LEU A 147 41.04 14.16 23.81
CA LEU A 147 40.36 14.99 24.81
C LEU A 147 39.46 14.11 25.66
N ARG A 148 39.65 14.14 26.98
CA ARG A 148 38.81 13.42 27.93
C ARG A 148 38.19 14.39 28.94
N ALA A 149 36.92 14.67 28.73
CA ALA A 149 36.02 15.32 29.66
C ALA A 149 35.12 14.26 30.33
N SER A 150 35.10 14.20 31.66
CA SER A 150 34.21 13.26 32.36
C SER A 150 33.74 13.81 33.69
N ASN A 151 32.46 13.61 34.03
CA ASN A 151 31.87 14.14 35.26
C ASN A 151 32.04 15.66 35.37
N LEU A 152 31.88 16.38 34.26
CA LEU A 152 32.00 17.84 34.26
C LEU A 152 30.66 18.49 34.55
N HIS A 153 30.73 19.62 35.24
CA HIS A 153 29.63 20.58 35.28
C HIS A 153 30.12 21.86 34.62
N ILE A 154 29.55 22.20 33.47
CA ILE A 154 29.87 23.43 32.75
C ILE A 154 28.61 24.29 32.72
N SER A 155 28.73 25.52 33.24
CA SER A 155 27.75 26.58 33.02
C SER A 155 28.37 27.60 32.06
N GLY A 156 27.86 27.68 30.83
CA GLY A 156 28.40 28.49 29.73
C GLY A 156 28.79 27.66 28.48
N GLU A 157 29.37 28.32 27.47
CA GLU A 157 29.69 27.67 26.19
C GLU A 157 30.93 26.75 26.30
N PHE A 158 30.82 25.49 25.84
CA PHE A 158 31.96 24.65 25.50
C PHE A 158 32.24 24.78 24.00
N LEU A 159 33.25 25.57 23.66
CA LEU A 159 33.63 25.93 22.30
C LEU A 159 34.83 25.10 21.81
N ALA A 160 34.63 24.23 20.83
CA ALA A 160 35.66 23.46 20.13
C ALA A 160 35.62 23.71 18.60
N TYR A 161 35.41 24.97 18.23
CA TYR A 161 35.35 25.44 16.84
C TYR A 161 36.65 25.14 16.10
N ARG A 162 36.57 24.42 14.97
CA ARG A 162 37.74 24.01 14.17
C ARG A 162 38.84 23.34 14.98
N ALA A 163 38.48 22.65 16.07
CA ALA A 163 39.44 21.86 16.83
C ALA A 163 39.89 20.64 16.00
N GLU A 164 41.18 20.31 16.09
CA GLU A 164 41.76 19.11 15.51
C GLU A 164 42.13 18.15 16.64
N ILE A 165 41.40 17.04 16.78
CA ILE A 165 41.65 16.02 17.79
C ILE A 165 42.05 14.74 17.08
N ASP A 166 43.34 14.42 17.10
CA ASP A 166 43.91 13.26 16.39
C ASP A 166 43.75 11.94 17.16
N SER A 167 42.62 11.82 17.87
CA SER A 167 42.25 10.64 18.66
C SER A 167 40.78 10.79 19.08
N PHE A 168 40.43 10.37 20.30
CA PHE A 168 39.07 10.43 20.81
C PHE A 168 38.72 11.78 21.42
N PHE A 169 37.49 12.25 21.16
CA PHE A 169 36.81 13.26 21.96
C PHE A 169 35.84 12.53 22.89
N ILE A 170 36.08 12.58 24.19
CA ILE A 170 35.21 11.93 25.18
C ILE A 170 34.61 13.01 26.07
N VAL A 171 33.29 13.05 26.20
CA VAL A 171 32.53 13.90 27.12
C VAL A 171 31.41 13.08 27.76
N LYS A 172 31.75 12.31 28.80
CA LYS A 172 30.80 11.36 29.42
C LYS A 172 30.28 11.84 30.76
N HIS A 173 29.04 11.49 31.09
CA HIS A 173 28.44 11.76 32.40
C HIS A 173 28.59 13.22 32.81
N SER A 174 28.41 14.15 31.87
CA SER A 174 28.70 15.57 32.08
C SER A 174 27.45 16.38 31.81
N THR A 175 27.30 17.49 32.52
CA THR A 175 26.19 18.43 32.36
C THR A 175 26.73 19.73 31.78
N LEU A 176 26.19 20.15 30.64
CA LEU A 176 26.54 21.40 29.96
C LEU A 176 25.28 22.28 29.91
N SER A 177 25.22 23.33 30.72
CA SER A 177 24.06 24.23 30.77
C SER A 177 24.41 25.62 30.24
N ASN A 178 23.71 26.01 29.17
CA ASN A 178 23.72 27.33 28.58
C ASN A 178 22.39 27.62 27.85
N PRO A 179 21.27 27.73 28.59
CA PRO A 179 19.90 27.73 28.03
C PRO A 179 19.61 28.79 26.99
N LEU A 180 20.30 29.94 27.06
CA LEU A 180 20.05 31.07 26.15
C LEU A 180 20.90 31.00 24.88
N ARG A 181 21.80 30.03 24.75
CA ARG A 181 22.79 29.93 23.67
C ARG A 181 23.14 28.45 23.38
N ARG A 182 24.43 28.17 23.26
CA ARG A 182 25.00 26.92 22.74
C ARG A 182 25.72 26.21 23.87
N ALA A 183 25.37 24.96 24.14
CA ALA A 183 26.02 24.18 25.18
C ALA A 183 27.37 23.63 24.69
N LEU A 184 27.39 23.03 23.50
CA LEU A 184 28.57 22.41 22.89
C LEU A 184 28.69 22.76 21.41
N LEU A 185 29.85 23.30 21.02
CA LEU A 185 30.09 23.82 19.67
C LEU A 185 31.29 23.13 19.02
N LEU A 186 31.02 22.34 17.98
CA LEU A 186 31.97 21.48 17.26
C LEU A 186 32.03 21.81 15.76
N ASP A 187 31.55 22.97 15.34
CA ASP A 187 31.51 23.38 13.93
C ASP A 187 32.87 23.21 13.27
N HIS A 188 32.88 22.47 12.15
CA HIS A 188 34.08 22.14 11.38
C HIS A 188 35.23 21.53 12.20
N ALA A 189 34.94 20.93 13.35
CA ALA A 189 35.93 20.17 14.10
C ALA A 189 36.31 18.90 13.33
N THR A 190 37.57 18.50 13.42
CA THR A 190 38.07 17.24 12.87
C THR A 190 38.49 16.34 14.02
N ILE A 191 37.80 15.21 14.16
CA ILE A 191 38.07 14.19 15.18
C ILE A 191 38.47 12.92 14.43
N THR A 192 39.76 12.56 14.49
CA THR A 192 40.28 11.37 13.79
C THR A 192 39.75 10.07 14.43
N GLY A 193 39.45 10.09 15.72
CA GLY A 193 38.79 8.99 16.43
C GLY A 193 37.27 9.17 16.50
N GLY A 194 36.67 8.59 17.54
CA GLY A 194 35.25 8.76 17.86
C GLY A 194 34.97 9.93 18.80
N LEU A 195 33.74 10.43 18.72
CA LEU A 195 33.13 11.36 19.66
C LEU A 195 32.19 10.58 20.60
N PHE A 196 32.52 10.52 21.89
CA PHE A 196 31.76 9.75 22.88
C PHE A 196 31.14 10.68 23.92
N ALA A 197 29.85 10.95 23.74
CA ALA A 197 29.00 11.81 24.55
C ALA A 197 27.91 11.01 25.30
N GLN A 198 28.31 9.89 25.91
CA GLN A 198 27.39 9.00 26.63
C GLN A 198 26.90 9.62 27.94
N ASN A 199 25.59 9.55 28.19
CA ASN A 199 24.95 10.20 29.34
C ASN A 199 25.37 11.68 29.46
N LEU A 200 25.39 12.37 28.33
CA LEU A 200 25.59 13.80 28.27
C LEU A 200 24.23 14.47 28.53
N GLU A 201 24.19 15.41 29.47
CA GLU A 201 23.01 16.25 29.71
C GLU A 201 23.33 17.65 29.21
N THR A 202 22.52 18.18 28.29
CA THR A 202 22.68 19.56 27.81
C THR A 202 21.42 20.38 27.90
N GLU A 203 21.58 21.63 28.32
CA GLU A 203 20.56 22.67 28.21
C GLU A 203 21.10 23.76 27.27
N GLY A 204 20.55 23.87 26.07
CA GLY A 204 21.08 24.66 24.95
C GLY A 204 21.60 23.80 23.79
N GLU A 205 21.80 24.42 22.63
CA GLU A 205 22.13 23.76 21.36
C GLU A 205 23.45 22.96 21.41
N VAL A 206 23.44 21.71 20.96
CA VAL A 206 24.64 20.94 20.59
C VAL A 206 24.81 20.96 19.08
N ARG A 207 25.94 21.46 18.59
CA ARG A 207 26.14 21.68 17.14
C ARG A 207 27.48 21.16 16.66
N ALA A 208 27.46 20.48 15.52
CA ALA A 208 28.64 20.02 14.80
C ALA A 208 28.47 20.10 13.26
N PRO A 209 27.98 21.23 12.70
CA PRO A 209 27.82 21.37 11.26
C PRO A 209 29.17 21.28 10.55
N GLY A 210 29.21 20.50 9.47
CA GLY A 210 30.41 20.25 8.69
C GLY A 210 31.58 19.64 9.48
N ALA A 211 31.31 19.09 10.68
CA ALA A 211 32.33 18.38 11.45
C ALA A 211 32.65 17.04 10.78
N THR A 212 33.91 16.61 10.91
CA THR A 212 34.37 15.31 10.42
C THR A 212 34.76 14.44 11.60
N ILE A 213 34.01 13.36 11.81
CA ILE A 213 34.24 12.36 12.85
C ILE A 213 34.60 11.05 12.14
N ASN A 214 35.89 10.72 12.13
CA ASN A 214 36.37 9.52 11.42
C ASN A 214 36.07 8.22 12.19
N GLY A 215 35.63 8.31 13.45
CA GLY A 215 35.13 7.20 14.25
C GLY A 215 33.62 7.25 14.46
N GLN A 216 33.16 6.63 15.55
CA GLN A 216 31.76 6.63 15.95
C GLN A 216 31.39 7.94 16.65
N PHE A 217 30.15 8.41 16.46
CA PHE A 217 29.54 9.41 17.32
C PHE A 217 28.53 8.72 18.23
N ASN A 218 28.76 8.71 19.54
CA ASN A 218 27.94 7.99 20.51
C ASN A 218 27.30 8.95 21.52
N LEU A 219 25.98 9.05 21.46
CA LEU A 219 25.07 9.82 22.32
C LEU A 219 24.16 8.89 23.15
N THR A 220 24.59 7.66 23.41
CA THR A 220 23.75 6.68 24.15
C THR A 220 23.39 7.21 25.53
N GLY A 221 22.10 7.25 25.84
CA GLY A 221 21.54 7.74 27.11
C GLY A 221 21.71 9.24 27.34
N ALA A 222 21.99 10.03 26.30
CA ALA A 222 22.09 11.48 26.42
C ALA A 222 20.71 12.13 26.49
N THR A 223 20.63 13.30 27.15
CA THR A 223 19.44 14.15 27.20
C THR A 223 19.81 15.53 26.69
N LEU A 224 19.24 15.96 25.57
CA LEU A 224 19.56 17.22 24.91
C LEU A 224 18.32 18.13 24.85
N THR A 225 18.34 19.23 25.59
CA THR A 225 17.19 20.13 25.72
C THR A 225 17.48 21.49 25.09
N ASN A 226 16.75 21.84 24.05
CA ASN A 226 16.68 23.17 23.42
C ASN A 226 15.31 23.39 22.75
N PRO A 227 14.23 23.63 23.53
CA PRO A 227 12.84 23.60 23.05
C PRO A 227 12.51 24.59 21.92
N GLU A 228 13.22 25.72 21.86
CA GLU A 228 12.98 26.79 20.88
C GLU A 228 13.85 26.65 19.61
N GLY A 229 14.57 25.53 19.44
CA GLY A 229 15.46 25.34 18.30
C GLY A 229 16.01 23.91 18.16
N ASP A 230 17.26 23.81 17.69
CA ASP A 230 17.92 22.53 17.46
C ASP A 230 18.53 21.99 18.77
N ALA A 231 18.11 20.79 19.18
CA ALA A 231 18.76 20.06 20.27
C ALA A 231 20.12 19.52 19.80
N LEU A 232 20.17 19.02 18.56
CA LEU A 232 21.37 18.50 17.92
C LEU A 232 21.44 18.91 16.44
N LEU A 233 22.44 19.70 16.06
CA LEU A 233 22.64 20.18 14.69
C LEU A 233 23.86 19.52 14.03
N LEU A 234 23.64 18.76 12.96
CA LEU A 234 24.62 17.95 12.22
C LEU A 234 24.62 18.20 10.71
N ASP A 235 24.13 19.35 10.26
CA ASP A 235 24.10 19.75 8.85
C ASP A 235 25.45 19.50 8.17
N HIS A 236 25.45 18.69 7.12
CA HIS A 236 26.64 18.30 6.35
C HIS A 236 27.80 17.69 7.17
N ALA A 237 27.53 17.18 8.38
CA ALA A 237 28.53 16.46 9.15
C ALA A 237 28.88 15.14 8.44
N THR A 238 30.15 14.73 8.54
CA THR A 238 30.62 13.44 8.04
C THR A 238 31.00 12.56 9.23
N ILE A 239 30.29 11.46 9.42
CA ILE A 239 30.55 10.46 10.45
C ILE A 239 30.95 9.17 9.75
N THR A 240 32.23 8.82 9.80
CA THR A 240 32.76 7.63 9.10
C THR A 240 32.42 6.32 9.82
N GLY A 241 32.29 6.37 11.15
CA GLY A 241 31.69 5.28 11.92
C GLY A 241 30.16 5.35 11.86
N GLY A 242 29.50 4.88 12.92
CA GLY A 242 28.05 5.04 13.09
C GLY A 242 27.71 6.19 14.04
N LEU A 243 26.47 6.68 13.95
CA LEU A 243 25.82 7.53 14.94
C LEU A 243 24.96 6.66 15.86
N PHE A 244 25.35 6.55 17.13
CA PHE A 244 24.69 5.72 18.14
C PHE A 244 24.00 6.59 19.18
N ALA A 245 22.69 6.72 19.08
CA ALA A 245 21.81 7.54 19.91
C ALA A 245 20.72 6.66 20.54
N GLN A 246 21.13 5.52 21.12
CA GLN A 246 20.20 4.62 21.83
C GLN A 246 19.72 5.28 23.11
N ASN A 247 18.41 5.22 23.38
CA ASN A 247 17.78 5.90 24.52
C ASN A 247 18.16 7.39 24.59
N LEU A 248 18.29 8.05 23.43
CA LEU A 248 18.48 9.50 23.37
C LEU A 248 17.15 10.17 23.69
N GLU A 249 17.17 11.14 24.59
CA GLU A 249 16.02 12.00 24.88
C GLU A 249 16.31 13.40 24.35
N THR A 250 15.41 13.97 23.53
CA THR A 250 15.55 15.35 23.06
C THR A 250 14.28 16.15 23.20
N GLU A 251 14.42 17.42 23.55
CA GLU A 251 13.39 18.45 23.41
C GLU A 251 13.96 19.52 22.46
N GLY A 252 13.43 19.61 21.24
CA GLY A 252 14.01 20.34 20.11
C GLY A 252 14.40 19.43 18.94
N GLU A 253 14.78 20.01 17.80
CA GLU A 253 15.07 19.25 16.56
C GLU A 253 16.42 18.51 16.63
N VAL A 254 16.42 17.23 16.23
CA VAL A 254 17.63 16.52 15.79
C VAL A 254 17.78 16.70 14.29
N ARG A 255 18.61 17.66 13.91
CA ARG A 255 18.77 18.15 12.55
C ARG A 255 20.04 17.60 11.90
N ALA A 256 19.94 16.87 10.79
CA ALA A 256 21.09 16.35 10.04
C ALA A 256 20.93 16.35 8.50
N PRO A 257 20.43 17.43 7.89
CA PRO A 257 20.28 17.51 6.44
C PRO A 257 21.62 17.43 5.73
N GLY A 258 21.67 16.63 4.67
CA GLY A 258 22.89 16.39 3.89
C GLY A 258 24.06 15.82 4.69
N ALA A 259 23.83 15.32 5.91
CA ALA A 259 24.85 14.62 6.67
C ALA A 259 25.19 13.28 6.01
N THR A 260 26.44 12.86 6.12
CA THR A 260 26.92 11.56 5.63
C THR A 260 27.33 10.70 6.81
N ILE A 261 26.59 9.64 7.06
CA ILE A 261 26.88 8.62 8.07
C ILE A 261 27.27 7.35 7.32
N ILE A 262 28.56 7.05 7.26
CA ILE A 262 29.09 5.88 6.53
C ILE A 262 28.72 4.57 7.26
N GLY A 263 28.64 4.61 8.59
CA GLY A 263 28.11 3.50 9.36
C GLY A 263 26.58 3.52 9.47
N GLN A 264 26.09 2.91 10.54
CA GLN A 264 24.67 2.87 10.89
C GLN A 264 24.24 4.10 11.69
N LEU A 265 22.96 4.45 11.56
CA LEU A 265 22.25 5.37 12.45
C LEU A 265 21.37 4.56 13.41
N VAL A 266 21.63 4.65 14.71
CA VAL A 266 20.91 3.90 15.74
C VAL A 266 20.18 4.88 16.67
N LEU A 267 18.85 4.84 16.64
CA LEU A 267 17.90 5.62 17.45
C LEU A 267 16.99 4.70 18.28
N THR A 268 17.40 3.44 18.51
CA THR A 268 16.62 2.47 19.27
C THR A 268 16.27 2.98 20.66
N GLY A 269 14.97 2.99 20.99
CA GLY A 269 14.47 3.45 22.29
C GLY A 269 14.60 4.95 22.54
N ALA A 270 14.88 5.76 21.52
CA ALA A 270 14.97 7.21 21.67
C ALA A 270 13.57 7.86 21.79
N THR A 271 13.51 9.00 22.46
CA THR A 271 12.31 9.85 22.57
C THR A 271 12.66 11.25 22.09
N LEU A 272 12.06 11.69 20.99
CA LEU A 272 12.38 12.96 20.35
C LEU A 272 11.14 13.85 20.27
N THR A 273 11.14 14.99 20.97
CA THR A 273 9.97 15.88 21.03
C THR A 273 10.26 17.23 20.38
N ASN A 274 9.43 17.60 19.40
CA ASN A 274 9.36 18.93 18.80
C ASN A 274 7.95 19.15 18.21
N PRO A 275 6.93 19.38 19.06
CA PRO A 275 5.52 19.30 18.69
C PRO A 275 5.05 20.27 17.60
N HIS A 276 5.81 21.34 17.37
CA HIS A 276 5.50 22.36 16.37
C HIS A 276 6.45 22.33 15.16
N GLY A 277 7.28 21.31 15.06
CA GLY A 277 8.29 21.19 14.01
C GLY A 277 8.68 19.74 13.74
N ASN A 278 9.96 19.53 13.48
CA ASN A 278 10.52 18.22 13.18
C ASN A 278 11.33 17.74 14.41
N PRO A 279 10.97 16.65 15.08
CA PRO A 279 11.84 16.05 16.08
C PRO A 279 13.08 15.41 15.44
N LEU A 280 12.98 14.97 14.19
CA LEU A 280 14.08 14.37 13.43
C LEU A 280 14.04 14.82 11.96
N GLY A 281 15.10 15.50 11.52
CA GLY A 281 15.27 15.98 10.14
C GLY A 281 16.49 15.38 9.45
N LEU A 282 16.26 14.49 8.47
CA LEU A 282 17.27 13.75 7.71
C LEU A 282 17.23 14.08 6.20
N ASP A 283 16.71 15.24 5.83
CA ASP A 283 16.52 15.63 4.43
C ASP A 283 17.83 15.57 3.63
N GLY A 284 17.85 14.75 2.57
CA GLY A 284 19.04 14.50 1.74
C GLY A 284 20.22 13.85 2.47
N ALA A 285 20.05 13.35 3.70
CA ALA A 285 21.09 12.65 4.41
C ALA A 285 21.43 11.32 3.71
N THR A 286 22.70 10.93 3.78
CA THR A 286 23.17 9.63 3.30
C THR A 286 23.62 8.79 4.48
N ILE A 287 22.96 7.65 4.67
CA ILE A 287 23.30 6.63 5.66
C ILE A 287 23.76 5.41 4.86
N GLU A 288 25.06 5.15 4.80
CA GLU A 288 25.58 4.01 4.02
C GLU A 288 25.30 2.67 4.71
N GLY A 289 25.03 2.66 6.01
CA GLY A 289 24.57 1.49 6.76
C GLY A 289 23.05 1.42 6.93
N ASP A 290 22.64 0.73 8.00
CA ASP A 290 21.24 0.60 8.43
C ASP A 290 20.79 1.82 9.26
N LEU A 291 19.50 2.14 9.19
CA LEU A 291 18.81 3.04 10.13
C LEU A 291 17.94 2.20 11.07
N PHE A 292 18.37 2.06 12.32
CA PHE A 292 17.64 1.36 13.37
C PHE A 292 16.94 2.35 14.30
N ALA A 293 15.62 2.44 14.21
CA ALA A 293 14.76 3.30 15.02
C ALA A 293 13.66 2.47 15.73
N GLN A 294 14.03 1.28 16.21
CA GLN A 294 13.08 0.40 16.91
C GLN A 294 12.65 1.01 18.25
N ASN A 295 11.36 0.95 18.56
CA ASN A 295 10.77 1.58 19.75
C ASN A 295 11.13 3.07 19.88
N LEU A 296 11.23 3.77 18.75
CA LEU A 296 11.37 5.22 18.74
C LEU A 296 10.02 5.85 19.10
N GLU A 297 10.03 6.91 19.90
CA GLU A 297 8.85 7.72 20.20
C GLU A 297 9.09 9.15 19.74
N THR A 298 8.18 9.72 18.95
CA THR A 298 8.33 11.11 18.47
C THR A 298 7.04 11.92 18.56
N GLU A 299 7.18 13.20 18.93
CA GLU A 299 6.13 14.21 18.83
C GLU A 299 6.55 15.29 17.80
N GLY A 300 5.85 15.35 16.66
CA GLY A 300 6.14 16.18 15.48
C GLY A 300 6.51 15.37 14.22
N GLU A 301 6.82 16.04 13.12
CA GLU A 301 7.06 15.40 11.80
C GLU A 301 8.47 14.77 11.69
N VAL A 302 8.57 13.45 11.53
CA VAL A 302 9.84 12.80 11.17
C VAL A 302 10.08 12.93 9.67
N ARG A 303 11.12 13.67 9.27
CA ARG A 303 11.43 13.95 7.86
C ARG A 303 12.70 13.27 7.40
N ALA A 304 12.63 12.59 6.25
CA ALA A 304 13.79 12.10 5.51
C ALA A 304 13.58 12.26 3.99
N LEU A 305 13.19 13.46 3.57
CA LEU A 305 12.92 13.79 2.16
C LEU A 305 14.19 13.56 1.32
N GLY A 306 14.09 12.70 0.30
CA GLY A 306 15.22 12.40 -0.58
C GLY A 306 16.43 11.77 0.13
N ALA A 307 16.27 11.24 1.34
CA ALA A 307 17.34 10.58 2.07
C ALA A 307 17.73 9.27 1.38
N THR A 308 19.01 8.90 1.49
CA THR A 308 19.53 7.63 0.98
C THR A 308 19.97 6.76 2.15
N ILE A 309 19.33 5.60 2.31
CA ILE A 309 19.69 4.56 3.28
C ILE A 309 20.15 3.35 2.46
N ASN A 310 21.46 3.08 2.44
CA ASN A 310 22.00 1.95 1.67
C ASN A 310 21.81 0.59 2.38
N GLY A 311 21.42 0.61 3.66
CA GLY A 311 20.95 -0.54 4.41
C GLY A 311 19.42 -0.62 4.49
N GLN A 312 18.92 -1.19 5.59
CA GLN A 312 17.50 -1.27 5.93
C GLN A 312 17.04 -0.08 6.80
N LEU A 313 15.76 0.26 6.72
CA LEU A 313 15.08 1.15 7.66
C LEU A 313 14.20 0.30 8.59
N ASN A 314 14.47 0.33 9.89
CA ASN A 314 13.73 -0.44 10.88
C ASN A 314 13.05 0.47 11.91
N LEU A 315 11.73 0.55 11.83
CA LEU A 315 10.79 1.30 12.67
C LEU A 315 9.91 0.36 13.51
N THR A 316 10.34 -0.87 13.78
CA THR A 316 9.53 -1.84 14.54
C THR A 316 9.19 -1.32 15.94
N GLY A 317 7.92 -1.34 16.31
CA GLY A 317 7.42 -0.91 17.63
C GLY A 317 7.48 0.60 17.88
N THR A 318 7.61 1.40 16.83
CA THR A 318 7.74 2.86 16.90
C THR A 318 6.38 3.53 17.07
N THR A 319 6.34 4.67 17.77
CA THR A 319 5.17 5.54 17.89
C THR A 319 5.50 6.93 17.34
N LEU A 320 4.74 7.40 16.34
CA LEU A 320 4.95 8.70 15.70
C LEU A 320 3.69 9.56 15.79
N THR A 321 3.76 10.70 16.46
CA THR A 321 2.59 11.56 16.71
C THR A 321 2.75 12.93 16.05
N ASN A 322 1.96 13.19 15.01
CA ASN A 322 1.76 14.50 14.38
C ASN A 322 0.34 14.62 13.77
N PRO A 323 -0.70 14.79 14.60
CA PRO A 323 -2.11 14.61 14.20
C PRO A 323 -2.64 15.59 13.14
N HIS A 324 -1.89 16.64 12.80
CA HIS A 324 -2.29 17.65 11.82
C HIS A 324 -1.37 17.70 10.59
N GLY A 325 -0.53 16.70 10.38
CA GLY A 325 0.43 16.65 9.29
C GLY A 325 0.94 15.24 9.01
N ASN A 326 2.18 15.15 8.51
CA ASN A 326 2.83 13.86 8.31
C ASN A 326 3.46 13.41 9.62
N ALA A 327 3.18 12.18 10.05
CA ALA A 327 3.95 11.54 11.11
C ALA A 327 5.34 11.13 10.59
N LEU A 328 5.39 10.64 9.35
CA LEU A 328 6.61 10.20 8.67
C LEU A 328 6.62 10.62 7.21
N LEU A 329 7.65 11.36 6.78
CA LEU A 329 7.83 11.80 5.40
C LEU A 329 9.10 11.20 4.79
N LEU A 330 8.91 10.33 3.81
CA LEU A 330 9.94 9.58 3.06
C LEU A 330 9.87 9.83 1.54
N ASP A 331 9.26 10.95 1.12
CA ASP A 331 9.13 11.30 -0.29
C ASP A 331 10.49 11.25 -1.00
N HIS A 332 10.54 10.54 -2.13
CA HIS A 332 11.74 10.30 -2.92
C HIS A 332 12.94 9.67 -2.16
N ALA A 333 12.73 9.14 -0.96
CA ALA A 333 13.78 8.42 -0.24
C ALA A 333 14.16 7.14 -0.99
N THR A 334 15.45 6.79 -0.93
CA THR A 334 15.97 5.52 -1.47
C THR A 334 16.44 4.65 -0.32
N ILE A 335 15.78 3.52 -0.12
CA ILE A 335 16.13 2.49 0.86
C ILE A 335 16.58 1.27 0.07
N THR A 336 17.88 0.96 0.13
CA THR A 336 18.45 -0.15 -0.65
C THR A 336 18.13 -1.52 -0.04
N GLY A 337 17.86 -1.58 1.27
CA GLY A 337 17.32 -2.74 1.96
C GLY A 337 15.78 -2.72 2.02
N GLY A 338 15.23 -3.34 3.08
CA GLY A 338 13.80 -3.30 3.38
C GLY A 338 13.43 -2.15 4.31
N LEU A 339 12.14 -1.81 4.33
CA LEU A 339 11.50 -0.96 5.34
C LEU A 339 10.66 -1.87 6.24
N PHE A 340 11.06 -2.00 7.50
CA PHE A 340 10.39 -2.82 8.51
C PHE A 340 9.73 -1.93 9.55
N ALA A 341 8.41 -1.84 9.53
CA ALA A 341 7.60 -1.00 10.42
C ALA A 341 6.51 -1.85 11.12
N GLN A 342 6.89 -3.04 11.61
CA GLN A 342 5.97 -3.93 12.32
C GLN A 342 5.52 -3.31 13.64
N ASN A 343 4.22 -3.38 13.94
CA ASN A 343 3.62 -2.74 15.12
C ASN A 343 4.01 -1.25 15.23
N LEU A 344 4.09 -0.55 14.10
CA LEU A 344 4.19 0.91 14.07
C LEU A 344 2.83 1.50 14.44
N GLU A 345 2.81 2.53 15.28
CA GLU A 345 1.63 3.30 15.63
C GLU A 345 1.83 4.75 15.18
N THR A 346 0.89 5.31 14.40
CA THR A 346 0.99 6.71 13.96
C THR A 346 -0.30 7.50 14.12
N GLU A 347 -0.18 8.74 14.59
CA GLU A 347 -1.19 9.78 14.44
C GLU A 347 -0.69 10.79 13.40
N GLY A 348 -1.33 10.87 12.23
CA GLY A 348 -0.85 11.62 11.06
C GLY A 348 -0.45 10.72 9.88
N GLU A 349 -0.18 11.33 8.72
CA GLU A 349 0.11 10.61 7.46
C GLU A 349 1.49 9.94 7.49
N VAL A 350 1.56 8.67 7.07
CA VAL A 350 2.81 8.03 6.65
C VAL A 350 2.95 8.16 5.14
N ARG A 351 3.93 8.94 4.69
CA ARG A 351 4.05 9.34 3.28
C ARG A 351 5.39 8.94 2.69
N ALA A 352 5.38 8.23 1.57
CA ALA A 352 6.57 7.79 0.84
C ALA A 352 6.37 7.89 -0.68
N LEU A 353 5.97 9.08 -1.16
CA LEU A 353 5.67 9.30 -2.56
C LEU A 353 6.93 9.20 -3.42
N GLY A 354 6.85 8.40 -4.49
CA GLY A 354 7.99 8.16 -5.37
C GLY A 354 9.23 7.59 -4.67
N ALA A 355 9.09 7.02 -3.46
CA ALA A 355 10.16 6.38 -2.74
C ALA A 355 10.57 5.07 -3.43
N THR A 356 11.84 4.70 -3.30
CA THR A 356 12.37 3.42 -3.82
C THR A 356 12.81 2.55 -2.67
N ILE A 357 12.20 1.39 -2.52
CA ILE A 357 12.52 0.36 -1.53
C ILE A 357 13.00 -0.88 -2.30
N ASN A 358 14.31 -1.11 -2.31
CA ASN A 358 14.93 -2.25 -3.01
C ASN A 358 14.83 -3.57 -2.23
N GLY A 359 14.02 -3.59 -1.17
CA GLY A 359 13.64 -4.77 -0.41
C GLY A 359 12.13 -4.83 -0.17
N GLN A 360 11.74 -5.42 0.95
CA GLN A 360 10.33 -5.54 1.35
C GLN A 360 9.87 -4.30 2.12
N LEU A 361 8.57 -3.96 2.00
CA LEU A 361 7.87 -3.04 2.89
C LEU A 361 7.01 -3.87 3.84
N VAL A 362 7.27 -3.82 5.15
CA VAL A 362 6.57 -4.62 6.15
C VAL A 362 5.85 -3.69 7.13
N LEU A 363 4.52 -3.76 7.14
CA LEU A 363 3.56 -3.01 7.96
C LEU A 363 2.65 -3.98 8.76
N THR A 364 3.17 -5.17 9.10
CA THR A 364 2.38 -6.17 9.82
C THR A 364 2.03 -5.67 11.23
N GLY A 365 0.73 -5.70 11.57
CA GLY A 365 0.23 -5.26 12.89
C GLY A 365 0.35 -3.76 13.15
N THR A 366 0.53 -2.96 12.10
CA THR A 366 0.65 -1.50 12.17
C THR A 366 -0.72 -0.83 12.33
N THR A 367 -0.78 0.27 13.08
CA THR A 367 -1.95 1.14 13.22
C THR A 367 -1.64 2.53 12.69
N LEU A 368 -2.40 3.01 11.71
CA LEU A 368 -2.25 4.31 11.08
C LEU A 368 -3.52 5.13 11.24
N THR A 369 -3.46 6.27 11.92
CA THR A 369 -4.63 7.11 12.20
C THR A 369 -4.47 8.50 11.58
N ASN A 370 -5.23 8.78 10.53
CA ASN A 370 -5.39 10.10 9.92
C ASN A 370 -6.80 10.26 9.30
N PRO A 371 -7.87 10.34 10.13
CA PRO A 371 -9.27 10.24 9.66
C PRO A 371 -9.70 11.31 8.66
N GLU A 372 -9.09 12.49 8.68
CA GLU A 372 -9.44 13.60 7.78
C GLU A 372 -8.60 13.61 6.48
N GLY A 373 -7.72 12.63 6.27
CA GLY A 373 -6.80 12.60 5.14
C GLY A 373 -6.27 11.21 4.79
N ASP A 374 -5.04 11.18 4.28
CA ASP A 374 -4.36 9.96 3.87
C ASP A 374 -3.66 9.33 5.08
N ALA A 375 -3.95 8.07 5.41
CA ALA A 375 -3.23 7.33 6.44
C ALA A 375 -1.88 6.82 5.92
N LEU A 376 -1.86 6.36 4.66
CA LEU A 376 -0.67 5.83 3.99
C LEU A 376 -0.62 6.28 2.52
N GLY A 377 0.41 7.05 2.16
CA GLY A 377 0.67 7.51 0.80
C GLY A 377 1.88 6.82 0.16
N LEU A 378 1.66 5.97 -0.84
CA LEU A 378 2.70 5.25 -1.61
C LEU A 378 2.64 5.56 -3.11
N ASP A 379 2.06 6.70 -3.50
CA ASP A 379 1.86 7.02 -4.91
C ASP A 379 3.20 7.09 -5.66
N GLY A 380 3.30 6.34 -6.76
CA GLY A 380 4.51 6.21 -7.58
C GLY A 380 5.69 5.50 -6.89
N ALA A 381 5.52 4.95 -5.69
CA ALA A 381 6.58 4.23 -5.00
C ALA A 381 6.97 2.95 -5.75
N THR A 382 8.25 2.58 -5.68
CA THR A 382 8.77 1.32 -6.22
C THR A 382 9.26 0.44 -5.08
N ILE A 383 8.65 -0.74 -4.92
CA ILE A 383 8.99 -1.74 -3.93
C ILE A 383 9.39 -3.01 -4.70
N THR A 384 10.68 -3.31 -4.74
CA THR A 384 11.19 -4.49 -5.48
C THR A 384 10.93 -5.81 -4.75
N GLY A 385 10.67 -5.74 -3.44
CA GLY A 385 10.15 -6.87 -2.65
C GLY A 385 8.63 -6.92 -2.64
N GLY A 386 8.08 -7.59 -1.62
CA GLY A 386 6.64 -7.56 -1.33
C GLY A 386 6.28 -6.43 -0.37
N LEU A 387 5.01 -6.04 -0.40
CA LEU A 387 4.37 -5.21 0.61
C LEU A 387 3.55 -6.13 1.52
N PHE A 388 3.91 -6.23 2.79
CA PHE A 388 3.29 -7.09 3.78
C PHE A 388 2.62 -6.25 4.87
N ALA A 389 1.30 -6.11 4.79
CA ALA A 389 0.45 -5.31 5.67
C ALA A 389 -0.64 -6.17 6.31
N GLN A 390 -0.28 -7.38 6.76
CA GLN A 390 -1.24 -8.24 7.45
C GLN A 390 -1.63 -7.61 8.79
N LYS A 391 -2.93 -7.62 9.11
CA LYS A 391 -3.46 -6.97 10.32
C LYS A 391 -3.11 -5.48 10.40
N LEU A 392 -3.01 -4.82 9.26
CA LEU A 392 -2.93 -3.35 9.21
C LEU A 392 -4.28 -2.79 9.64
N GLU A 393 -4.28 -1.86 10.59
CA GLU A 393 -5.43 -1.03 10.94
C GLU A 393 -5.17 0.38 10.41
N ALA A 394 -5.99 0.86 9.48
CA ALA A 394 -5.83 2.20 8.92
C ALA A 394 -7.15 2.98 8.98
N GLU A 395 -7.14 4.14 9.64
CA GLU A 395 -8.23 5.12 9.64
C GLU A 395 -7.81 6.31 8.78
N GLY A 396 -8.43 6.48 7.62
CA GLY A 396 -8.00 7.38 6.54
C GLY A 396 -7.67 6.62 5.25
N GLU A 397 -7.29 7.35 4.19
CA GLU A 397 -7.05 6.73 2.87
C GLU A 397 -5.73 5.95 2.82
N VAL A 398 -5.76 4.71 2.32
CA VAL A 398 -4.54 3.97 1.93
C VAL A 398 -4.37 4.02 0.42
N ARG A 399 -3.24 4.58 -0.04
CA ARG A 399 -3.03 4.94 -1.45
C ARG A 399 -1.72 4.41 -1.97
N ALA A 400 -1.76 3.76 -3.14
CA ALA A 400 -0.59 3.33 -3.90
C ALA A 400 -0.82 3.54 -5.40
N TYR A 401 -1.24 4.75 -5.78
CA TYR A 401 -1.53 5.12 -7.16
C TYR A 401 -0.26 4.99 -8.01
N GLY A 402 -0.31 4.19 -9.08
CA GLY A 402 0.83 3.99 -9.97
C GLY A 402 2.06 3.36 -9.31
N ALA A 403 1.92 2.79 -8.11
CA ALA A 403 3.02 2.12 -7.42
C ALA A 403 3.41 0.82 -8.13
N THR A 404 4.69 0.48 -8.06
CA THR A 404 5.23 -0.80 -8.55
C THR A 404 5.65 -1.66 -7.38
N ILE A 405 5.01 -2.81 -7.22
CA ILE A 405 5.34 -3.84 -6.23
C ILE A 405 5.79 -5.07 -7.02
N GLU A 406 7.09 -5.36 -7.05
CA GLU A 406 7.62 -6.52 -7.81
C GLU A 406 7.35 -7.85 -7.08
N GLY A 407 7.06 -7.81 -5.79
CA GLY A 407 6.56 -8.94 -5.00
C GLY A 407 5.03 -8.99 -4.92
N GLN A 408 4.55 -9.61 -3.84
CA GLN A 408 3.12 -9.66 -3.50
C GLN A 408 2.71 -8.44 -2.66
N LEU A 409 1.43 -8.06 -2.74
CA LEU A 409 0.77 -7.17 -1.78
C LEU A 409 -0.12 -8.04 -0.89
N ASP A 410 0.15 -8.04 0.41
CA ASP A 410 -0.55 -8.86 1.39
C ASP A 410 -1.23 -7.97 2.44
N LEU A 411 -2.56 -7.98 2.44
CA LEU A 411 -3.49 -7.26 3.30
C LEU A 411 -4.38 -8.26 4.08
N THR A 412 -3.91 -9.50 4.30
CA THR A 412 -4.67 -10.51 5.03
C THR A 412 -5.01 -10.01 6.45
N ASP A 413 -6.27 -10.18 6.86
CA ASP A 413 -6.80 -9.74 8.16
C ASP A 413 -6.64 -8.21 8.42
N ALA A 414 -6.50 -7.36 7.39
CA ALA A 414 -6.41 -5.91 7.55
C ALA A 414 -7.80 -5.25 7.73
N THR A 415 -7.84 -4.10 8.39
CA THR A 415 -9.02 -3.24 8.58
C THR A 415 -8.73 -1.83 8.05
N LEU A 416 -9.46 -1.41 7.02
CA LEU A 416 -9.29 -0.11 6.35
C LEU A 416 -10.59 0.71 6.45
N THR A 417 -10.54 1.87 7.10
CA THR A 417 -11.74 2.67 7.41
C THR A 417 -11.61 4.07 6.84
N ASN A 418 -12.45 4.38 5.85
CA ASN A 418 -12.71 5.72 5.34
C ASN A 418 -14.14 5.78 4.74
N PRO A 419 -15.19 5.91 5.58
CA PRO A 419 -16.59 5.68 5.19
C PRO A 419 -17.12 6.61 4.10
N HIS A 420 -16.54 7.81 3.96
CA HIS A 420 -16.99 8.83 3.00
C HIS A 420 -16.09 8.96 1.77
N GLY A 421 -15.10 8.07 1.62
CA GLY A 421 -14.11 8.16 0.55
C GLY A 421 -13.57 6.79 0.14
N TYR A 422 -12.26 6.74 -0.10
CA TYR A 422 -11.55 5.53 -0.49
C TYR A 422 -10.90 4.89 0.73
N ALA A 423 -11.20 3.63 0.98
CA ALA A 423 -10.45 2.83 1.93
C ALA A 423 -9.09 2.43 1.33
N LEU A 424 -9.08 2.04 0.05
CA LEU A 424 -7.87 1.60 -0.65
C LEU A 424 -7.87 2.04 -2.12
N ILE A 425 -6.78 2.68 -2.57
CA ILE A 425 -6.56 3.07 -3.98
C ILE A 425 -5.30 2.41 -4.54
N LEU A 426 -5.48 1.54 -5.53
CA LEU A 426 -4.43 0.84 -6.29
C LEU A 426 -4.48 1.17 -7.79
N ASN A 427 -5.00 2.35 -8.16
CA ASN A 427 -5.16 2.74 -9.56
C ASN A 427 -3.82 2.72 -10.30
N ASN A 428 -3.78 2.04 -11.45
CA ASN A 428 -2.59 1.85 -12.28
C ASN A 428 -1.40 1.22 -11.55
N ALA A 429 -1.61 0.61 -10.37
CA ALA A 429 -0.56 -0.09 -9.65
C ALA A 429 -0.16 -1.36 -10.42
N THR A 430 1.12 -1.70 -10.39
CA THR A 430 1.65 -2.94 -10.94
C THR A 430 2.12 -3.84 -9.80
N ILE A 431 1.43 -4.96 -9.59
CA ILE A 431 1.75 -5.98 -8.60
C ILE A 431 2.20 -7.22 -9.37
N THR A 432 3.50 -7.52 -9.34
CA THR A 432 4.06 -8.65 -10.09
C THR A 432 3.78 -10.00 -9.41
N GLY A 433 3.61 -10.01 -8.09
CA GLY A 433 3.07 -11.13 -7.33
C GLY A 433 1.54 -11.15 -7.31
N GLY A 434 0.97 -11.76 -6.25
CA GLY A 434 -0.46 -11.71 -5.96
C GLY A 434 -0.84 -10.54 -5.07
N LEU A 435 -2.13 -10.19 -5.09
CA LEU A 435 -2.79 -9.34 -4.11
C LEU A 435 -3.62 -10.24 -3.18
N PHE A 436 -3.16 -10.42 -1.95
CA PHE A 436 -3.84 -11.22 -0.93
C PHE A 436 -4.54 -10.28 0.04
N ALA A 437 -5.84 -10.47 0.22
CA ALA A 437 -6.71 -9.63 1.03
C ALA A 437 -7.80 -10.52 1.67
N GLN A 438 -7.41 -11.72 2.12
CA GLN A 438 -8.35 -12.61 2.80
C GLN A 438 -8.76 -12.00 4.13
N LYS A 439 -10.06 -12.03 4.42
CA LYS A 439 -10.64 -11.40 5.61
C LYS A 439 -10.31 -9.91 5.76
N LEU A 440 -10.08 -9.22 4.64
CA LEU A 440 -10.01 -7.77 4.63
C LEU A 440 -11.36 -7.20 5.06
N GLU A 441 -11.36 -6.30 6.03
CA GLU A 441 -12.50 -5.46 6.39
C GLU A 441 -12.26 -4.06 5.84
N ALA A 442 -13.09 -3.58 4.91
CA ALA A 442 -12.95 -2.25 4.34
C ALA A 442 -14.28 -1.49 4.41
N GLU A 443 -14.28 -0.34 5.08
CA GLU A 443 -15.38 0.63 5.08
C GLU A 443 -14.99 1.83 4.20
N GLY A 444 -15.65 1.99 3.05
CA GLY A 444 -15.23 2.88 1.97
C GLY A 444 -14.91 2.10 0.68
N GLU A 445 -14.66 2.82 -0.42
CA GLU A 445 -14.41 2.17 -1.72
C GLU A 445 -13.02 1.53 -1.78
N VAL A 446 -12.95 0.26 -2.18
CA VAL A 446 -11.70 -0.41 -2.61
C VAL A 446 -11.59 -0.33 -4.13
N ARG A 447 -10.58 0.39 -4.63
CA ARG A 447 -10.45 0.71 -6.06
C ARG A 447 -9.08 0.31 -6.62
N ALA A 448 -9.08 -0.39 -7.75
CA ALA A 448 -7.87 -0.78 -8.49
C ALA A 448 -8.05 -0.59 -10.00
N TYR A 449 -8.40 0.63 -10.44
CA TYR A 449 -8.62 0.92 -11.85
C TYR A 449 -7.34 0.79 -12.68
N GLY A 450 -7.40 0.01 -13.76
CA GLY A 450 -6.24 -0.22 -14.63
C GLY A 450 -5.07 -0.93 -13.95
N ALA A 451 -5.26 -1.48 -12.74
CA ALA A 451 -4.20 -2.18 -12.03
C ALA A 451 -3.79 -3.46 -12.76
N THR A 452 -2.51 -3.79 -12.72
CA THR A 452 -1.97 -5.04 -13.27
C THR A 452 -1.52 -5.93 -12.12
N ILE A 453 -2.19 -7.07 -11.95
CA ILE A 453 -1.86 -8.10 -10.95
C ILE A 453 -1.44 -9.35 -11.72
N ASN A 454 -0.15 -9.64 -11.74
CA ASN A 454 0.40 -10.79 -12.47
C ASN A 454 0.16 -12.13 -11.75
N GLY A 455 -0.09 -12.09 -10.44
CA GLY A 455 -0.57 -13.22 -9.65
C GLY A 455 -2.09 -13.26 -9.53
N GLN A 456 -2.58 -13.79 -8.40
CA GLN A 456 -4.00 -13.86 -8.05
C GLN A 456 -4.43 -12.64 -7.22
N LEU A 457 -5.70 -12.27 -7.29
CA LEU A 457 -6.38 -11.42 -6.33
C LEU A 457 -7.25 -12.30 -5.43
N ASP A 458 -6.94 -12.35 -4.14
CA ASP A 458 -7.65 -13.19 -3.17
C ASP A 458 -8.37 -12.34 -2.11
N LEU A 459 -9.69 -12.27 -2.22
CA LEU A 459 -10.65 -11.60 -1.33
C LEU A 459 -11.51 -12.63 -0.56
N THR A 460 -10.97 -13.83 -0.32
CA THR A 460 -11.69 -14.88 0.40
C THR A 460 -12.06 -14.43 1.81
N ASP A 461 -13.33 -14.62 2.21
CA ASP A 461 -13.88 -14.20 3.51
C ASP A 461 -13.75 -12.68 3.80
N ALA A 462 -13.55 -11.82 2.79
CA ALA A 462 -13.48 -10.36 2.97
C ALA A 462 -14.86 -9.70 3.14
N THR A 463 -14.90 -8.54 3.81
CA THR A 463 -16.08 -7.69 4.03
C THR A 463 -15.81 -6.29 3.50
N LEU A 464 -16.55 -5.86 2.48
CA LEU A 464 -16.39 -4.57 1.81
C LEU A 464 -17.70 -3.77 1.89
N THR A 465 -17.67 -2.60 2.51
CA THR A 465 -18.88 -1.81 2.81
C THR A 465 -18.76 -0.40 2.25
N ASN A 466 -19.58 -0.08 1.26
CA ASN A 466 -19.80 1.26 0.72
C ASN A 466 -21.23 1.36 0.11
N PRO A 467 -22.27 1.45 0.96
CA PRO A 467 -23.67 1.29 0.53
C PRO A 467 -24.15 2.33 -0.48
N GLU A 468 -23.59 3.56 -0.44
CA GLU A 468 -23.97 4.64 -1.36
C GLU A 468 -23.18 4.62 -2.68
N GLY A 469 -22.25 3.69 -2.86
CA GLY A 469 -21.30 3.70 -3.98
C GLY A 469 -20.81 2.32 -4.42
N HIS A 470 -19.50 2.23 -4.65
CA HIS A 470 -18.82 1.00 -5.08
C HIS A 470 -18.09 0.40 -3.88
N ALA A 471 -18.38 -0.85 -3.55
CA ALA A 471 -17.61 -1.59 -2.55
C ALA A 471 -16.25 -2.02 -3.13
N LEU A 472 -16.26 -2.50 -4.37
CA LEU A 472 -15.06 -2.95 -5.09
C LEU A 472 -15.10 -2.51 -6.55
N ALA A 473 -14.03 -1.85 -7.00
CA ALA A 473 -13.95 -1.30 -8.35
C ALA A 473 -12.65 -1.69 -9.07
N LEU A 474 -12.75 -2.62 -10.02
CA LEU A 474 -11.64 -3.25 -10.77
C LEU A 474 -11.66 -2.91 -12.27
N ASP A 475 -12.20 -1.75 -12.63
CA ASP A 475 -12.39 -1.38 -14.04
C ASP A 475 -11.05 -1.34 -14.81
N GLY A 476 -11.00 -2.03 -15.94
CA GLY A 476 -9.81 -2.15 -16.78
C GLY A 476 -8.64 -2.91 -16.15
N ALA A 477 -8.82 -3.50 -14.95
CA ALA A 477 -7.76 -4.25 -14.29
C ALA A 477 -7.39 -5.52 -15.09
N THR A 478 -6.12 -5.88 -15.06
CA THR A 478 -5.60 -7.12 -15.63
C THR A 478 -5.12 -8.02 -14.51
N ILE A 479 -5.81 -9.14 -14.31
CA ILE A 479 -5.48 -10.19 -13.33
C ILE A 479 -5.06 -11.43 -14.13
N THR A 480 -3.76 -11.73 -14.11
CA THR A 480 -3.22 -12.87 -14.86
C THR A 480 -3.53 -14.20 -14.16
N GLY A 481 -3.60 -14.21 -12.83
CA GLY A 481 -4.10 -15.34 -12.03
C GLY A 481 -5.63 -15.35 -11.91
N GLY A 482 -6.13 -15.89 -10.79
CA GLY A 482 -7.55 -15.87 -10.45
C GLY A 482 -7.94 -14.68 -9.58
N LEU A 483 -9.21 -14.30 -9.65
CA LEU A 483 -9.93 -13.48 -8.68
C LEU A 483 -10.77 -14.42 -7.79
N PHE A 484 -10.29 -14.65 -6.57
CA PHE A 484 -10.94 -15.48 -5.57
C PHE A 484 -11.76 -14.59 -4.64
N ALA A 485 -13.06 -14.77 -4.60
CA ALA A 485 -13.99 -13.98 -3.79
C ALA A 485 -14.97 -14.91 -3.07
N GLN A 486 -14.47 -16.06 -2.60
CA GLN A 486 -15.31 -17.00 -1.88
C GLN A 486 -15.75 -16.40 -0.55
N LYS A 487 -17.06 -16.49 -0.25
CA LYS A 487 -17.67 -15.90 0.95
C LYS A 487 -17.40 -14.40 1.13
N LEU A 488 -17.11 -13.68 0.04
CA LEU A 488 -17.05 -12.23 0.05
C LEU A 488 -18.40 -11.66 0.49
N GLU A 489 -18.41 -10.77 1.47
CA GLU A 489 -19.56 -9.93 1.83
C GLU A 489 -19.33 -8.52 1.29
N ALA A 490 -20.15 -8.07 0.34
CA ALA A 490 -20.01 -6.76 -0.27
C ALA A 490 -21.34 -5.99 -0.23
N GLU A 491 -21.36 -4.86 0.48
CA GLU A 491 -22.46 -3.90 0.51
C GLU A 491 -22.11 -2.68 -0.35
N GLY A 492 -22.78 -2.53 -1.49
CA GLY A 492 -22.40 -1.61 -2.57
C GLY A 492 -22.12 -2.35 -3.88
N GLU A 493 -21.87 -1.61 -4.98
CA GLU A 493 -21.61 -2.24 -6.28
C GLU A 493 -20.21 -2.88 -6.33
N VAL A 494 -20.15 -4.15 -6.77
CA VAL A 494 -18.91 -4.80 -7.19
C VAL A 494 -18.78 -4.71 -8.71
N ARG A 495 -17.74 -4.03 -9.20
CA ARG A 495 -17.56 -3.79 -10.65
C ARG A 495 -16.17 -4.17 -11.13
N ALA A 496 -16.11 -4.71 -12.35
CA ALA A 496 -14.89 -5.03 -13.07
C ALA A 496 -15.09 -4.75 -14.56
N LEU A 497 -15.45 -3.52 -14.91
CA LEU A 497 -15.80 -3.17 -16.29
C LEU A 497 -14.57 -3.27 -17.20
N GLY A 498 -14.66 -4.04 -18.29
CA GLY A 498 -13.55 -4.23 -19.23
C GLY A 498 -12.32 -4.93 -18.63
N ALA A 499 -12.43 -5.52 -17.43
CA ALA A 499 -11.33 -6.22 -16.79
C ALA A 499 -10.96 -7.51 -17.53
N THR A 500 -9.69 -7.91 -17.44
CA THR A 500 -9.20 -9.19 -17.98
C THR A 500 -8.78 -10.09 -16.83
N ILE A 501 -9.46 -11.24 -16.68
CA ILE A 501 -9.17 -12.25 -15.66
C ILE A 501 -8.82 -13.56 -16.38
N ASN A 502 -7.52 -13.85 -16.49
CA ASN A 502 -7.03 -15.00 -17.23
C ASN A 502 -7.21 -16.32 -16.46
N GLY A 503 -7.37 -16.27 -15.14
CA GLY A 503 -7.71 -17.42 -14.28
C GLY A 503 -9.22 -17.57 -14.05
N GLN A 504 -9.59 -17.79 -12.78
CA GLN A 504 -10.99 -17.93 -12.38
C GLN A 504 -11.50 -16.69 -11.65
N LEU A 505 -12.74 -16.28 -11.90
CA LEU A 505 -13.53 -15.45 -11.01
C LEU A 505 -14.43 -16.37 -10.18
N ASP A 506 -14.08 -16.58 -8.92
CA ASP A 506 -14.79 -17.48 -8.01
C ASP A 506 -15.61 -16.71 -6.97
N LEU A 507 -16.93 -16.68 -7.15
CA LEU A 507 -17.89 -16.05 -6.23
C LEU A 507 -18.61 -17.08 -5.33
N THR A 508 -17.99 -18.23 -5.08
CA THR A 508 -18.62 -19.29 -4.29
C THR A 508 -18.99 -18.80 -2.89
N ASP A 509 -20.25 -18.97 -2.48
CA ASP A 509 -20.83 -18.55 -1.20
C ASP A 509 -20.78 -17.03 -0.92
N ALA A 510 -20.49 -16.18 -1.92
CA ALA A 510 -20.47 -14.73 -1.76
C ALA A 510 -21.87 -14.13 -1.51
N THR A 511 -21.92 -13.01 -0.79
CA THR A 511 -23.09 -12.19 -0.52
C THR A 511 -22.86 -10.79 -1.10
N LEU A 512 -23.59 -10.44 -2.15
CA LEU A 512 -23.50 -9.12 -2.80
C LEU A 512 -24.83 -8.37 -2.64
N THR A 513 -24.80 -7.18 -2.02
CA THR A 513 -26.01 -6.40 -1.74
C THR A 513 -25.87 -4.98 -2.25
N ASN A 514 -26.70 -4.61 -3.23
CA ASN A 514 -26.88 -3.24 -3.69
C ASN A 514 -28.31 -3.07 -4.25
N PRO A 515 -29.31 -2.88 -3.38
CA PRO A 515 -30.73 -2.90 -3.77
C PRO A 515 -31.13 -1.74 -4.69
N GLU A 516 -30.53 -0.57 -4.52
CA GLU A 516 -30.81 0.64 -5.30
C GLU A 516 -29.98 0.72 -6.60
N GLY A 517 -28.95 -0.13 -6.73
CA GLY A 517 -28.00 -0.13 -7.84
C GLY A 517 -27.77 -1.51 -8.45
N HIS A 518 -26.57 -1.73 -9.00
CA HIS A 518 -26.12 -3.02 -9.50
C HIS A 518 -25.30 -3.74 -8.43
N ALA A 519 -25.58 -5.02 -8.20
CA ALA A 519 -24.79 -5.81 -7.26
C ALA A 519 -23.45 -6.23 -7.87
N LEU A 520 -23.47 -6.64 -9.14
CA LEU A 520 -22.28 -7.10 -9.86
C LEU A 520 -22.28 -6.59 -11.30
N ALA A 521 -21.23 -5.89 -11.72
CA ALA A 521 -21.08 -5.38 -13.07
C ALA A 521 -19.76 -5.86 -13.72
N LEU A 522 -19.88 -6.73 -14.73
CA LEU A 522 -18.76 -7.32 -15.48
C LEU A 522 -18.81 -6.94 -16.97
N ASP A 523 -19.37 -5.77 -17.29
CA ASP A 523 -19.59 -5.39 -18.69
C ASP A 523 -18.26 -5.28 -19.45
N GLY A 524 -18.18 -5.94 -20.60
CA GLY A 524 -16.99 -5.96 -21.44
C GLY A 524 -15.81 -6.76 -20.89
N ALA A 525 -15.93 -7.39 -19.71
CA ALA A 525 -14.85 -8.16 -19.12
C ALA A 525 -14.53 -9.44 -19.94
N THR A 526 -13.28 -9.89 -19.88
CA THR A 526 -12.82 -11.17 -20.44
C THR A 526 -12.39 -12.08 -19.31
N ILE A 527 -13.08 -13.21 -19.14
CA ILE A 527 -12.92 -14.10 -17.98
C ILE A 527 -12.76 -15.54 -18.49
N THR A 528 -11.67 -16.23 -18.12
CA THR A 528 -11.47 -17.62 -18.55
C THR A 528 -12.46 -18.55 -17.84
N ASN A 529 -12.53 -18.51 -16.51
CA ASN A 529 -13.48 -19.32 -15.73
C ASN A 529 -14.33 -18.42 -14.84
N LEU A 530 -15.66 -18.44 -15.00
CA LEU A 530 -16.58 -17.67 -14.17
C LEU A 530 -17.46 -18.61 -13.34
N PHE A 531 -17.30 -18.59 -12.02
CA PHE A 531 -18.10 -19.40 -11.09
C PHE A 531 -19.09 -18.51 -10.34
N LEU A 532 -20.38 -18.62 -10.70
CA LEU A 532 -21.48 -17.84 -10.11
C LEU A 532 -22.15 -18.57 -8.93
N ASN A 533 -21.40 -19.33 -8.14
CA ASN A 533 -21.94 -20.13 -7.04
C ASN A 533 -22.18 -19.29 -5.76
N TYR A 534 -22.69 -18.08 -5.89
CA TYR A 534 -22.93 -17.15 -4.78
C TYR A 534 -24.07 -17.62 -3.87
N LYS A 535 -24.06 -17.15 -2.62
CA LYS A 535 -25.09 -17.42 -1.60
C LYS A 535 -26.30 -16.51 -1.80
N THR A 536 -26.07 -15.19 -1.90
CA THR A 536 -27.13 -14.19 -2.09
C THR A 536 -26.64 -13.04 -2.95
N VAL A 537 -27.47 -12.59 -3.89
CA VAL A 537 -27.24 -11.39 -4.69
C VAL A 537 -28.51 -10.57 -4.71
N ASP A 538 -28.49 -9.41 -4.06
CA ASP A 538 -29.58 -8.43 -4.06
C ASP A 538 -29.20 -7.24 -4.95
N GLY A 539 -29.82 -7.18 -6.13
CA GLY A 539 -29.51 -6.23 -7.19
C GLY A 539 -29.25 -6.93 -8.54
N PRO A 540 -29.29 -6.20 -9.68
CA PRO A 540 -29.02 -6.78 -10.98
C PRO A 540 -27.54 -7.16 -11.17
N ILE A 541 -27.32 -8.25 -11.93
CA ILE A 541 -26.01 -8.69 -12.42
C ILE A 541 -25.88 -8.34 -13.90
N ARG A 542 -24.82 -7.60 -14.26
CA ARG A 542 -24.54 -7.18 -15.63
C ARG A 542 -23.36 -7.95 -16.22
N LEU A 543 -23.62 -8.56 -17.37
CA LEU A 543 -22.68 -9.36 -18.17
C LEU A 543 -22.69 -8.85 -19.62
N ALA A 544 -22.98 -7.57 -19.86
CA ALA A 544 -23.14 -7.05 -21.20
C ALA A 544 -21.79 -7.07 -21.93
N LYS A 545 -21.74 -7.66 -23.12
CA LYS A 545 -20.51 -7.82 -23.94
C LYS A 545 -19.37 -8.59 -23.23
N THR A 546 -19.63 -9.29 -22.14
CA THR A 546 -18.64 -10.11 -21.43
C THR A 546 -18.24 -11.33 -22.27
N ARG A 547 -16.97 -11.71 -22.24
CA ARG A 547 -16.44 -12.93 -22.88
C ARG A 547 -16.07 -13.94 -21.80
N ILE A 548 -16.68 -15.11 -21.84
CA ILE A 548 -16.52 -16.16 -20.83
C ILE A 548 -16.13 -17.47 -21.51
N SER A 549 -14.96 -18.04 -21.21
CA SER A 549 -14.59 -19.34 -21.78
C SER A 549 -15.31 -20.51 -21.10
N HIS A 550 -15.40 -20.48 -19.77
CA HIS A 550 -16.07 -21.50 -18.96
C HIS A 550 -16.99 -20.85 -17.92
N LEU A 551 -18.31 -21.01 -18.10
CA LEU A 551 -19.31 -20.55 -17.13
C LEU A 551 -19.78 -21.71 -16.25
N ARG A 552 -19.63 -21.58 -14.93
CA ARG A 552 -20.21 -22.51 -13.95
C ARG A 552 -21.28 -21.80 -13.14
N THR A 553 -22.49 -22.35 -13.18
CA THR A 553 -23.61 -21.87 -12.36
C THR A 553 -23.92 -22.81 -11.21
N PRO A 554 -24.66 -22.37 -10.17
CA PRO A 554 -25.17 -23.24 -9.13
C PRO A 554 -25.93 -24.45 -9.69
N ASP A 555 -26.00 -25.53 -8.92
CA ASP A 555 -26.80 -26.72 -9.29
C ASP A 555 -28.31 -26.49 -9.16
N VAL A 556 -28.72 -25.50 -8.36
CA VAL A 556 -30.11 -25.08 -8.17
C VAL A 556 -30.18 -23.56 -8.30
N ILE A 557 -31.04 -23.06 -9.19
CA ILE A 557 -31.30 -21.63 -9.35
C ILE A 557 -32.67 -21.34 -8.72
N GLU A 558 -32.67 -20.76 -7.52
CA GLU A 558 -33.87 -20.34 -6.82
C GLU A 558 -34.47 -19.04 -7.40
N PRO A 559 -35.79 -18.81 -7.30
CA PRO A 559 -36.43 -17.55 -7.68
C PRO A 559 -35.98 -16.44 -6.71
N GLY A 560 -35.25 -15.44 -7.20
CA GLY A 560 -34.70 -14.35 -6.38
C GLY A 560 -33.22 -14.07 -6.64
N HIS A 561 -32.51 -14.99 -7.30
CA HIS A 561 -31.15 -14.77 -7.77
C HIS A 561 -31.09 -13.71 -8.89
N GLY A 562 -30.92 -12.44 -8.52
CA GLY A 562 -30.47 -11.30 -9.33
C GLY A 562 -31.07 -11.12 -10.74
N LYS A 563 -31.59 -9.94 -11.05
CA LYS A 563 -31.97 -9.63 -12.44
C LYS A 563 -30.72 -9.66 -13.33
N ILE A 564 -30.69 -10.49 -14.38
CA ILE A 564 -29.48 -10.64 -15.20
C ILE A 564 -29.61 -9.91 -16.53
N LEU A 565 -28.56 -9.18 -16.88
CA LEU A 565 -28.41 -8.42 -18.11
C LEU A 565 -27.17 -8.89 -18.88
N ALA A 566 -27.36 -9.84 -19.80
CA ALA A 566 -26.27 -10.49 -20.53
C ALA A 566 -26.17 -10.07 -22.01
N THR A 567 -26.65 -8.88 -22.36
CA THR A 567 -26.74 -8.44 -23.77
C THR A 567 -25.36 -8.38 -24.43
N GLY A 568 -25.17 -9.14 -25.51
CA GLY A 568 -23.91 -9.18 -26.27
C GLY A 568 -22.85 -10.09 -25.66
N TRP A 569 -23.13 -10.81 -24.57
CA TRP A 569 -22.20 -11.76 -23.98
C TRP A 569 -21.85 -12.90 -24.94
N LYS A 570 -20.68 -13.51 -24.71
CA LYS A 570 -20.23 -14.72 -25.39
C LYS A 570 -19.76 -15.77 -24.39
N VAL A 571 -20.17 -17.02 -24.63
CA VAL A 571 -19.83 -18.16 -23.75
C VAL A 571 -19.40 -19.37 -24.58
N ASP A 572 -18.22 -19.92 -24.29
CA ASP A 572 -17.70 -21.09 -25.03
C ASP A 572 -18.18 -22.41 -24.43
N SER A 573 -18.22 -22.51 -23.10
CA SER A 573 -18.71 -23.70 -22.40
C SER A 573 -19.46 -23.38 -21.11
N ILE A 574 -20.37 -24.27 -20.72
CA ILE A 574 -21.28 -24.08 -19.58
C ILE A 574 -21.34 -25.37 -18.74
N ALA A 575 -21.33 -25.21 -17.42
CA ALA A 575 -21.53 -26.26 -16.41
C ALA A 575 -22.60 -25.84 -15.38
N GLY A 576 -23.13 -26.81 -14.63
CA GLY A 576 -24.16 -26.58 -13.59
C GLY A 576 -25.60 -26.65 -14.12
N ALA A 577 -26.55 -26.01 -13.41
CA ALA A 577 -27.98 -26.10 -13.71
C ALA A 577 -28.34 -25.64 -15.14
N LEU A 578 -27.65 -24.62 -15.66
CA LEU A 578 -27.89 -24.11 -17.01
C LEU A 578 -27.62 -25.16 -18.08
N HIS A 579 -26.57 -25.97 -17.92
CA HIS A 579 -26.28 -27.06 -18.84
C HIS A 579 -27.35 -28.16 -18.78
N LYS A 580 -27.84 -28.48 -17.57
CA LYS A 580 -28.76 -29.60 -17.31
C LYS A 580 -30.17 -29.37 -17.87
N SER A 581 -30.70 -28.15 -17.81
CA SER A 581 -32.10 -27.86 -18.18
C SER A 581 -32.27 -26.56 -18.99
N PRO A 582 -32.85 -26.61 -20.21
CA PRO A 582 -33.12 -25.41 -20.99
C PRO A 582 -34.22 -24.53 -20.38
N GLU A 583 -35.12 -25.09 -19.56
CA GLU A 583 -36.13 -24.30 -18.85
C GLU A 583 -35.50 -23.48 -17.71
N THR A 584 -34.48 -24.02 -17.06
CA THR A 584 -33.72 -23.28 -16.03
C THR A 584 -32.98 -22.12 -16.67
N ALA A 585 -32.31 -22.35 -17.80
CA ALA A 585 -31.67 -21.29 -18.57
C ALA A 585 -32.62 -20.19 -19.03
N LYS A 586 -33.82 -20.59 -19.47
CA LYS A 586 -34.89 -19.65 -19.81
C LYS A 586 -35.32 -18.82 -18.61
N LYS A 587 -35.61 -19.44 -17.46
CA LYS A 587 -36.03 -18.73 -16.24
C LYS A 587 -34.96 -17.76 -15.74
N TRP A 588 -33.71 -18.18 -15.80
CA TRP A 588 -32.56 -17.39 -15.37
C TRP A 588 -32.35 -16.14 -16.23
N LEU A 589 -32.43 -16.25 -17.56
CA LEU A 589 -32.33 -15.09 -18.47
C LEU A 589 -33.63 -14.26 -18.54
N ALA A 590 -34.78 -14.82 -18.20
CA ALA A 590 -36.05 -14.10 -18.23
C ALA A 590 -36.24 -13.13 -17.03
N THR A 591 -35.23 -12.98 -16.16
CA THR A 591 -35.24 -12.00 -15.06
C THR A 591 -34.93 -10.58 -15.52
N THR A 592 -34.58 -10.37 -16.80
CA THR A 592 -34.33 -9.04 -17.39
C THR A 592 -35.61 -8.18 -17.36
N PRO A 593 -35.53 -6.87 -17.02
CA PRO A 593 -36.64 -5.94 -17.14
C PRO A 593 -37.26 -5.90 -18.54
N ASP A 594 -38.60 -5.76 -18.64
CA ASP A 594 -39.36 -5.83 -19.89
C ASP A 594 -38.91 -4.81 -20.96
N ASN A 595 -38.37 -3.66 -20.54
CA ASN A 595 -37.88 -2.59 -21.42
C ASN A 595 -36.48 -2.87 -22.03
N GLU A 596 -35.74 -3.85 -21.51
CA GLU A 596 -34.36 -4.17 -21.91
C GLU A 596 -34.23 -5.57 -22.53
N PHE A 597 -35.36 -6.19 -22.88
CA PHE A 597 -35.36 -7.52 -23.48
C PHE A 597 -34.54 -7.57 -24.78
N SER A 598 -33.51 -8.42 -24.79
CA SER A 598 -32.73 -8.75 -25.97
C SER A 598 -32.85 -10.25 -26.29
N PRO A 599 -33.07 -10.64 -27.56
CA PRO A 599 -33.09 -12.05 -27.94
C PRO A 599 -31.69 -12.68 -27.98
N GLN A 600 -30.63 -11.87 -28.08
CA GLN A 600 -29.27 -12.35 -28.31
C GLN A 600 -28.73 -13.29 -27.21
N PRO A 601 -28.94 -13.05 -25.91
CA PRO A 601 -28.44 -13.94 -24.86
C PRO A 601 -28.98 -15.37 -24.97
N PHE A 602 -30.26 -15.51 -25.33
CA PHE A 602 -30.89 -16.80 -25.59
C PHE A 602 -30.32 -17.49 -26.83
N MET A 603 -30.00 -16.72 -27.88
CA MET A 603 -29.37 -17.25 -29.08
C MET A 603 -27.95 -17.75 -28.82
N GLU A 604 -27.22 -17.10 -27.93
CA GLU A 604 -25.87 -17.51 -27.53
C GLU A 604 -25.87 -18.85 -26.79
N LEU A 605 -26.81 -19.05 -25.87
CA LEU A 605 -27.02 -20.35 -25.23
C LEU A 605 -27.47 -21.41 -26.23
N ALA A 606 -28.32 -21.07 -27.20
CA ALA A 606 -28.73 -22.00 -28.25
C ALA A 606 -27.56 -22.41 -29.15
N ARG A 607 -26.62 -21.49 -29.45
CA ARG A 607 -25.37 -21.79 -30.17
C ARG A 607 -24.52 -22.79 -29.38
N TYR A 608 -24.37 -22.59 -28.07
CA TYR A 608 -23.69 -23.54 -27.18
C TYR A 608 -24.36 -24.93 -27.18
N PHE A 609 -25.69 -25.01 -27.05
CA PHE A 609 -26.38 -26.31 -27.07
C PHE A 609 -26.26 -27.04 -28.41
N ASP A 610 -26.21 -26.31 -29.53
CA ASP A 610 -25.93 -26.90 -30.83
C ASP A 610 -24.49 -27.44 -30.90
N SER A 611 -23.48 -26.72 -30.38
CA SER A 611 -22.08 -27.15 -30.43
C SER A 611 -21.78 -28.39 -29.56
N VAL A 612 -22.49 -28.57 -28.43
CA VAL A 612 -22.36 -29.76 -27.56
C VAL A 612 -23.25 -30.94 -27.99
N GLY A 613 -23.89 -30.87 -29.17
CA GLY A 613 -24.69 -31.97 -29.70
C GLY A 613 -26.07 -32.15 -29.04
N LEU A 614 -26.63 -31.10 -28.44
CA LEU A 614 -27.97 -31.09 -27.82
C LEU A 614 -28.96 -30.18 -28.58
N PRO A 615 -29.24 -30.42 -29.87
CA PRO A 615 -30.01 -29.52 -30.72
C PRO A 615 -31.48 -29.38 -30.26
N HIS A 616 -32.03 -30.36 -29.55
CA HIS A 616 -33.39 -30.26 -29.01
C HIS A 616 -33.53 -29.11 -27.98
N ARG A 617 -32.48 -28.87 -27.18
CA ARG A 617 -32.42 -27.78 -26.18
C ARG A 617 -32.22 -26.43 -26.86
N ALA A 618 -31.35 -26.37 -27.86
CA ALA A 618 -31.14 -25.16 -28.66
C ALA A 618 -32.43 -24.66 -29.32
N ARG A 619 -33.19 -25.56 -29.96
CA ARG A 619 -34.49 -25.23 -30.55
C ARG A 619 -35.46 -24.66 -29.52
N HIS A 620 -35.48 -25.22 -28.32
CA HIS A 620 -36.35 -24.76 -27.25
C HIS A 620 -36.12 -23.27 -26.90
N LEU A 621 -34.85 -22.89 -26.76
CA LEU A 621 -34.47 -21.50 -26.47
C LEU A 621 -34.75 -20.55 -27.63
N ARG A 622 -34.51 -20.97 -28.88
CA ARG A 622 -34.85 -20.17 -30.09
C ARG A 622 -36.35 -19.91 -30.21
N VAL A 623 -37.18 -20.94 -30.03
CA VAL A 623 -38.65 -20.77 -30.07
C VAL A 623 -39.11 -19.77 -29.01
N TYR A 624 -38.56 -19.87 -27.80
CA TYR A 624 -38.89 -18.96 -26.71
C TYR A 624 -38.47 -17.52 -27.01
N SER A 625 -37.25 -17.29 -27.49
CA SER A 625 -36.78 -15.94 -27.81
C SER A 625 -37.62 -15.31 -28.93
N HIS A 626 -37.97 -16.05 -29.99
CA HIS A 626 -38.87 -15.56 -31.03
C HIS A 626 -40.30 -15.27 -30.53
N SER A 627 -40.79 -16.07 -29.58
CA SER A 627 -42.09 -15.85 -28.93
C SER A 627 -42.10 -14.54 -28.16
N GLN A 628 -41.06 -14.26 -27.36
CA GLN A 628 -40.94 -13.01 -26.61
C GLN A 628 -40.83 -11.78 -27.53
N VAL A 629 -40.02 -11.86 -28.60
CA VAL A 629 -39.97 -10.79 -29.60
C VAL A 629 -41.35 -10.54 -30.23
N THR A 630 -42.14 -11.60 -30.47
CA THR A 630 -43.50 -11.48 -31.03
C THR A 630 -44.46 -10.84 -30.02
N ASN A 631 -44.36 -11.19 -28.75
CA ASN A 631 -45.18 -10.61 -27.68
C ASN A 631 -44.87 -9.13 -27.47
N ASN A 632 -43.62 -8.70 -27.65
CA ASN A 632 -43.20 -7.31 -27.49
C ASN A 632 -43.41 -6.44 -28.75
N MET A 633 -43.89 -7.02 -29.86
CA MET A 633 -44.17 -6.27 -31.09
C MET A 633 -45.47 -5.43 -31.03
N PRO A 634 -45.61 -4.39 -31.87
CA PRO A 634 -46.88 -3.67 -32.04
C PRO A 634 -48.01 -4.61 -32.49
N LEU A 635 -49.25 -4.40 -32.02
CA LEU A 635 -50.38 -5.31 -32.29
C LEU A 635 -50.61 -5.61 -33.78
N LYS A 636 -50.30 -4.66 -34.68
CA LYS A 636 -50.51 -4.81 -36.14
C LYS A 636 -49.60 -5.85 -36.79
N SER A 637 -48.41 -6.12 -36.24
CA SER A 637 -47.45 -7.08 -36.81
C SER A 637 -47.48 -8.45 -36.12
N ARG A 638 -48.25 -8.60 -35.03
CA ARG A 638 -48.37 -9.85 -34.27
C ARG A 638 -49.03 -11.01 -35.03
N PRO A 639 -50.15 -10.85 -35.77
CA PRO A 639 -50.94 -11.99 -36.26
C PRO A 639 -50.15 -12.95 -37.16
N GLY A 640 -49.34 -12.42 -38.09
CA GLY A 640 -48.53 -13.25 -38.98
C GLY A 640 -47.45 -14.04 -38.25
N ARG A 641 -46.77 -13.42 -37.29
CA ARG A 641 -45.76 -14.11 -36.46
C ARG A 641 -46.39 -15.09 -35.48
N TRP A 642 -47.54 -14.77 -34.92
CA TRP A 642 -48.30 -15.70 -34.10
C TRP A 642 -48.73 -16.94 -34.88
N MET A 643 -49.19 -16.77 -36.13
CA MET A 643 -49.49 -17.89 -37.02
C MET A 643 -48.25 -18.78 -37.26
N LEU A 644 -47.06 -18.19 -37.45
CA LEU A 644 -45.79 -18.95 -37.56
C LEU A 644 -45.43 -19.72 -36.28
N HIS A 645 -45.75 -19.16 -35.10
CA HIS A 645 -45.56 -19.85 -33.82
C HIS A 645 -46.42 -21.12 -33.75
N VAL A 646 -47.72 -20.99 -34.02
CA VAL A 646 -48.70 -22.09 -33.92
C VAL A 646 -48.46 -23.17 -34.97
N THR A 647 -48.12 -22.78 -36.19
CA THR A 647 -48.00 -23.71 -37.32
C THR A 647 -46.64 -24.42 -37.36
N SER A 648 -45.54 -23.77 -36.96
CA SER A 648 -44.19 -24.33 -37.14
C SER A 648 -43.20 -24.05 -36.01
N GLY A 649 -43.63 -23.39 -34.92
CA GLY A 649 -42.73 -22.92 -33.88
C GLY A 649 -41.64 -22.01 -34.46
N TYR A 650 -42.00 -21.08 -35.36
CA TYR A 650 -41.05 -20.22 -36.09
C TYR A 650 -40.03 -20.99 -36.97
N GLY A 651 -40.41 -22.17 -37.46
CA GLY A 651 -39.55 -23.02 -38.30
C GLY A 651 -38.69 -24.03 -37.54
N GLU A 652 -38.65 -23.96 -36.20
CA GLU A 652 -37.85 -24.87 -35.37
C GLU A 652 -38.59 -26.19 -35.04
N ARG A 653 -39.91 -26.27 -35.31
CA ARG A 653 -40.76 -27.44 -35.04
C ARG A 653 -41.63 -27.81 -36.26
N PRO A 654 -41.05 -28.36 -37.35
CA PRO A 654 -41.81 -28.67 -38.57
C PRO A 654 -42.94 -29.67 -38.35
N TRP A 655 -42.83 -30.57 -37.36
CA TRP A 655 -43.86 -31.54 -37.03
C TRP A 655 -45.20 -30.91 -36.62
N CYS A 656 -45.20 -29.67 -36.11
CA CYS A 656 -46.45 -28.93 -35.85
C CYS A 656 -47.22 -28.68 -37.15
N ALA A 657 -46.52 -28.37 -38.26
CA ALA A 657 -47.16 -28.13 -39.54
C ALA A 657 -47.78 -29.42 -40.09
N LEU A 658 -47.11 -30.56 -39.87
CA LEU A 658 -47.65 -31.88 -40.19
C LEU A 658 -48.90 -32.20 -39.36
N ALA A 659 -48.89 -31.92 -38.05
CA ALA A 659 -50.05 -32.11 -37.19
C ALA A 659 -51.25 -31.25 -37.64
N TRP A 660 -51.00 -29.99 -38.03
CA TRP A 660 -52.03 -29.12 -38.61
C TRP A 660 -52.53 -29.61 -39.98
N LEU A 661 -51.66 -30.18 -40.83
CA LEU A 661 -52.06 -30.82 -42.08
C LEU A 661 -52.98 -32.02 -41.82
N VAL A 662 -52.64 -32.86 -40.85
CA VAL A 662 -53.48 -34.00 -40.45
C VAL A 662 -54.81 -33.52 -39.88
N PHE A 663 -54.81 -32.48 -39.05
CA PHE A 663 -56.03 -31.86 -38.52
C PHE A 663 -56.91 -31.27 -39.63
N LEU A 664 -56.33 -30.53 -40.56
CA LEU A 664 -57.06 -29.97 -41.70
C LEU A 664 -57.62 -31.05 -42.62
N PHE A 665 -56.85 -32.12 -42.84
CA PHE A 665 -57.34 -33.29 -43.59
C PHE A 665 -58.54 -33.92 -42.88
N ALA A 666 -58.44 -34.17 -41.56
CA ALA A 666 -59.54 -34.71 -40.77
C ALA A 666 -60.77 -33.77 -40.75
N LEU A 667 -60.56 -32.45 -40.65
CA LEU A 667 -61.63 -31.46 -40.69
C LEU A 667 -62.31 -31.42 -42.07
N THR A 668 -61.53 -31.43 -43.15
CA THR A 668 -62.05 -31.47 -44.53
C THR A 668 -62.82 -32.78 -44.76
N TRP A 669 -62.32 -33.89 -44.23
CA TRP A 669 -62.98 -35.19 -44.28
C TRP A 669 -64.30 -35.21 -43.47
N LEU A 670 -64.33 -34.59 -42.28
CA LEU A 670 -65.55 -34.45 -41.48
C LEU A 670 -66.59 -33.53 -42.15
N LEU A 671 -66.15 -32.41 -42.73
CA LEU A 671 -67.04 -31.48 -43.45
C LEU A 671 -67.67 -32.14 -44.68
N THR A 672 -66.87 -32.87 -45.46
CA THR A 672 -67.36 -33.64 -46.61
C THR A 672 -68.28 -34.78 -46.19
N TRP A 673 -68.01 -35.43 -45.05
CA TRP A 673 -68.90 -36.45 -44.48
C TRP A 673 -70.22 -35.87 -43.96
N TRP A 674 -70.20 -34.73 -43.28
CA TRP A 674 -71.40 -34.05 -42.78
C TRP A 674 -72.28 -33.49 -43.90
N GLN A 675 -71.66 -33.06 -44.99
CA GLN A 675 -72.34 -32.52 -46.17
C GLN A 675 -72.63 -33.60 -47.24
N ALA A 676 -72.39 -34.87 -46.93
CA ALA A 676 -72.52 -35.97 -47.90
C ALA A 676 -73.91 -36.05 -48.55
N ASP A 677 -74.97 -35.62 -47.84
CA ASP A 677 -76.34 -35.62 -48.34
C ASP A 677 -76.65 -34.45 -49.30
N HIS A 678 -75.80 -33.42 -49.36
CA HIS A 678 -75.94 -32.24 -50.24
C HIS A 678 -74.93 -32.24 -51.40
N LEU A 679 -74.18 -33.33 -51.55
CA LEU A 679 -73.14 -33.47 -52.57
C LEU A 679 -73.60 -34.53 -53.57
N GLU A 680 -74.32 -34.13 -54.60
CA GLU A 680 -74.64 -35.01 -55.73
C GLU A 680 -73.46 -35.14 -56.70
N ALA A 681 -73.28 -36.34 -57.26
CA ALA A 681 -72.24 -36.60 -58.25
C ALA A 681 -72.55 -35.82 -59.54
N ALA A 682 -71.59 -34.99 -59.98
CA ALA A 682 -71.64 -34.40 -61.31
C ALA A 682 -71.67 -35.52 -62.38
N ASP A 683 -72.54 -35.32 -63.38
CA ASP A 683 -73.22 -36.33 -64.20
C ASP A 683 -72.35 -37.37 -64.97
N GLN A 684 -72.98 -38.52 -65.23
CA GLN A 684 -72.69 -39.62 -66.19
C GLN A 684 -71.42 -40.50 -66.08
N VAL A 685 -71.15 -41.15 -64.94
CA VAL A 685 -70.80 -42.59 -64.87
C VAL A 685 -71.23 -43.13 -63.50
N GLN A 686 -72.41 -43.75 -63.42
CA GLN A 686 -73.05 -44.19 -62.16
C GLN A 686 -72.34 -45.36 -61.44
N ASP A 687 -71.35 -46.01 -62.06
CA ASP A 687 -70.89 -47.32 -61.59
C ASP A 687 -69.69 -47.32 -60.61
N PHE A 688 -69.12 -46.16 -60.23
CA PHE A 688 -67.90 -46.17 -59.38
C PHE A 688 -67.91 -45.30 -58.12
N CYS A 689 -68.77 -44.28 -57.95
CA CYS A 689 -68.87 -43.57 -56.66
C CYS A 689 -69.80 -44.37 -55.67
N TRP A 690 -69.68 -45.70 -55.55
CA TRP A 690 -70.43 -46.53 -54.58
C TRP A 690 -69.62 -46.75 -53.29
N GLY A 691 -70.08 -46.13 -52.20
CA GLY A 691 -69.52 -46.24 -50.87
C GLY A 691 -68.82 -44.95 -50.42
N LYS A 692 -68.81 -44.69 -49.11
CA LYS A 692 -68.24 -43.48 -48.46
C LYS A 692 -66.73 -43.26 -48.70
N TRP A 693 -66.10 -44.02 -49.60
CA TRP A 693 -64.68 -43.97 -49.98
C TRP A 693 -64.32 -42.79 -50.92
N TRP A 694 -65.26 -42.24 -51.69
CA TRP A 694 -64.99 -41.05 -52.52
C TRP A 694 -64.75 -39.79 -51.67
N ILE A 695 -65.29 -39.74 -50.44
CA ILE A 695 -65.11 -38.66 -49.45
C ILE A 695 -63.63 -38.55 -49.06
N THR A 696 -62.97 -39.69 -48.82
CA THR A 696 -61.52 -39.75 -48.55
C THR A 696 -60.69 -39.30 -49.73
N GLU A 697 -61.08 -39.64 -50.96
CA GLU A 697 -60.37 -39.28 -52.19
C GLU A 697 -60.49 -37.78 -52.50
N TYR A 698 -61.69 -37.20 -52.33
CA TYR A 698 -61.94 -35.77 -52.52
C TYR A 698 -61.26 -34.90 -51.44
N ALA A 699 -61.36 -35.30 -50.16
CA ALA A 699 -60.66 -34.63 -49.06
C ALA A 699 -59.13 -34.74 -49.21
N GLY A 700 -58.61 -35.89 -49.65
CA GLY A 700 -57.19 -36.11 -49.90
C GLY A 700 -56.62 -35.24 -51.00
N LYS A 701 -57.32 -35.14 -52.14
CA LYS A 701 -56.91 -34.30 -53.26
C LYS A 701 -56.87 -32.81 -52.91
N ASN A 702 -57.84 -32.32 -52.13
CA ASN A 702 -57.89 -30.92 -51.72
C ASN A 702 -56.83 -30.58 -50.66
N ALA A 703 -56.46 -31.52 -49.79
CA ALA A 703 -55.44 -31.31 -48.77
C ALA A 703 -54.00 -31.53 -49.30
N ILE A 704 -53.78 -32.45 -50.24
CA ILE A 704 -52.45 -32.84 -50.72
C ILE A 704 -52.43 -32.94 -52.26
N PRO A 705 -51.57 -32.17 -52.96
CA PRO A 705 -51.53 -32.12 -54.44
C PRO A 705 -51.20 -33.43 -55.15
N SER A 706 -50.64 -34.40 -54.41
CA SER A 706 -50.15 -35.69 -54.89
C SER A 706 -50.67 -36.87 -54.06
N PHE A 707 -51.92 -36.77 -53.58
CA PHE A 707 -52.57 -37.85 -52.84
C PHE A 707 -52.67 -39.13 -53.71
N PRO A 708 -52.06 -40.25 -53.30
CA PRO A 708 -52.07 -41.49 -54.09
C PRO A 708 -53.50 -42.02 -54.28
N GLY A 709 -53.92 -42.24 -55.53
CA GLY A 709 -55.22 -42.83 -55.86
C GLY A 709 -56.31 -41.83 -56.27
N ALA A 710 -56.05 -40.52 -56.33
CA ALA A 710 -57.04 -39.53 -56.72
C ALA A 710 -57.29 -39.51 -58.26
N THR A 711 -58.34 -40.17 -58.73
CA THR A 711 -58.83 -40.05 -60.11
C THR A 711 -59.94 -38.99 -60.21
N THR A 712 -59.87 -38.15 -61.24
CA THR A 712 -60.68 -36.93 -61.47
C THR A 712 -62.15 -37.21 -61.82
N LYS A 713 -62.91 -37.92 -60.97
CA LYS A 713 -64.26 -38.38 -61.37
C LYS A 713 -65.45 -37.90 -60.54
N CYS A 714 -65.28 -37.43 -59.30
CA CYS A 714 -66.39 -36.84 -58.54
C CYS A 714 -66.03 -35.34 -58.21
N SER A 715 -66.87 -34.37 -58.61
CA SER A 715 -66.72 -32.91 -58.36
C SER A 715 -67.95 -32.34 -57.65
N LEU A 716 -67.82 -31.17 -56.99
CA LEU A 716 -68.94 -30.45 -56.38
C LEU A 716 -70.04 -30.18 -57.42
N ALA A 717 -71.30 -30.44 -57.07
CA ALA A 717 -72.46 -30.11 -57.92
C ALA A 717 -72.56 -28.60 -58.18
N ASP A 718 -73.19 -28.22 -59.30
CA ASP A 718 -73.24 -26.81 -59.74
C ASP A 718 -74.11 -25.90 -58.86
N ASP A 719 -75.02 -26.49 -58.09
CA ASP A 719 -75.91 -25.84 -57.12
C ASP A 719 -75.31 -25.69 -55.71
N THR A 720 -74.06 -26.15 -55.50
CA THR A 720 -73.42 -26.08 -54.19
C THR A 720 -73.29 -24.63 -53.70
N PRO A 721 -73.68 -24.35 -52.43
CA PRO A 721 -73.62 -22.99 -51.89
C PRO A 721 -72.23 -22.37 -52.04
N ILE A 722 -72.18 -21.11 -52.47
CA ILE A 722 -70.91 -20.40 -52.71
C ILE A 722 -70.00 -20.39 -51.47
N LEU A 723 -70.59 -20.33 -50.27
CA LEU A 723 -69.88 -20.42 -48.99
C LEU A 723 -69.13 -21.75 -48.82
N LEU A 724 -69.68 -22.85 -49.33
CA LEU A 724 -69.07 -24.17 -49.27
C LEU A 724 -67.91 -24.31 -50.27
N ARG A 725 -68.04 -23.72 -51.47
CA ARG A 725 -66.94 -23.66 -52.44
C ARG A 725 -65.77 -22.84 -51.91
N LEU A 726 -66.07 -21.71 -51.26
CA LEU A 726 -65.07 -20.86 -50.61
C LEU A 726 -64.36 -21.56 -49.45
N SER A 727 -65.07 -22.39 -48.66
CA SER A 727 -64.44 -23.12 -47.56
C SER A 727 -63.47 -24.21 -48.05
N PHE A 728 -63.80 -24.95 -49.11
CA PHE A 728 -62.87 -25.91 -49.73
C PHE A 728 -61.66 -25.24 -50.40
N ALA A 729 -61.87 -24.11 -51.07
CA ALA A 729 -60.76 -23.33 -51.63
C ALA A 729 -59.83 -22.80 -50.52
N PHE A 730 -60.41 -22.39 -49.39
CA PHE A 730 -59.66 -21.91 -48.23
C PHE A 730 -58.86 -23.03 -47.55
N THR A 731 -59.44 -24.22 -47.33
CA THR A 731 -58.72 -25.36 -46.74
C THR A 731 -57.60 -25.88 -47.66
N ALA A 732 -57.81 -25.89 -48.98
CA ALA A 732 -56.78 -26.21 -49.95
C ALA A 732 -55.62 -25.20 -49.90
N GLY A 733 -55.92 -23.90 -49.89
CA GLY A 733 -54.92 -22.84 -49.76
C GLY A 733 -54.09 -22.96 -48.47
N LEU A 734 -54.74 -23.22 -47.33
CA LEU A 734 -54.05 -23.41 -46.04
C LEU A 734 -53.16 -24.66 -46.04
N SER A 735 -53.61 -25.74 -46.68
CA SER A 735 -52.85 -26.99 -46.78
C SER A 735 -51.58 -26.81 -47.62
N TRP A 736 -51.64 -26.03 -48.72
CA TRP A 736 -50.46 -25.65 -49.49
C TRP A 736 -49.43 -24.86 -48.66
N ILE A 737 -49.90 -23.90 -47.87
CA ILE A 737 -49.02 -23.10 -46.98
C ILE A 737 -48.36 -24.01 -45.93
N LEU A 738 -49.11 -24.91 -45.30
CA LEU A 738 -48.55 -25.81 -44.29
C LEU A 738 -47.60 -26.85 -44.89
N LEU A 739 -47.90 -27.38 -46.08
CA LEU A 739 -47.03 -28.32 -46.79
C LEU A 739 -45.70 -27.66 -47.17
N THR A 740 -45.75 -26.41 -47.66
CA THR A 740 -44.53 -25.65 -47.99
C THR A 740 -43.71 -25.32 -46.73
N ILE A 741 -44.35 -24.94 -45.63
CA ILE A 741 -43.69 -24.74 -44.33
C ILE A 741 -43.04 -26.04 -43.82
N PHE A 742 -43.76 -27.16 -43.90
CA PHE A 742 -43.24 -28.48 -43.50
C PHE A 742 -42.02 -28.87 -44.35
N LEU A 743 -42.12 -28.79 -45.68
CA LEU A 743 -41.02 -29.10 -46.59
C LEU A 743 -39.82 -28.17 -46.38
N ALA A 744 -40.05 -26.87 -46.18
CA ALA A 744 -39.00 -25.91 -45.85
C ALA A 744 -38.31 -26.23 -44.51
N GLY A 745 -39.08 -26.61 -43.49
CA GLY A 745 -38.53 -27.02 -42.20
C GLY A 745 -37.75 -28.33 -42.25
N VAL A 746 -38.27 -29.34 -42.96
CA VAL A 746 -37.58 -30.64 -43.14
C VAL A 746 -36.29 -30.47 -43.96
N THR A 747 -36.33 -29.69 -45.03
CA THR A 747 -35.13 -29.38 -45.82
C THR A 747 -34.11 -28.58 -45.02
N GLY A 748 -34.55 -27.67 -44.15
CA GLY A 748 -33.68 -26.96 -43.20
C GLY A 748 -33.01 -27.88 -42.17
N ILE A 749 -33.71 -28.91 -41.70
CA ILE A 749 -33.14 -29.95 -40.82
C ILE A 749 -32.13 -30.81 -41.58
N LEU A 750 -32.44 -31.21 -42.81
CA LEU A 750 -31.56 -32.06 -43.64
C LEU A 750 -30.34 -31.32 -44.19
N ARG A 751 -30.42 -30.00 -44.39
CA ARG A 751 -29.33 -29.17 -44.91
C ARG A 751 -28.34 -28.69 -43.86
N LYS A 752 -28.64 -28.75 -42.56
CA LYS A 752 -27.62 -28.45 -41.53
C LYS A 752 -26.53 -29.51 -41.64
N PRO A 753 -25.34 -29.19 -42.18
CA PRO A 753 -24.26 -30.16 -42.22
C PRO A 753 -23.88 -30.48 -40.78
N ALA A 754 -23.48 -31.73 -40.55
CA ALA A 754 -22.70 -32.07 -39.38
C ALA A 754 -21.33 -31.39 -39.51
N ASP A 755 -21.25 -30.10 -39.17
CA ASP A 755 -19.97 -29.43 -38.99
C ASP A 755 -19.38 -29.95 -37.68
N SER A 756 -18.67 -31.08 -37.78
CA SER A 756 -17.72 -31.52 -36.78
C SER A 756 -16.61 -30.47 -36.67
N PRO A 757 -16.31 -29.89 -35.50
CA PRO A 757 -15.05 -29.20 -35.32
C PRO A 757 -13.96 -30.28 -35.20
N THR A 758 -13.21 -30.51 -36.29
CA THR A 758 -11.92 -31.19 -36.21
C THR A 758 -10.89 -30.23 -35.61
N SER A 759 -10.36 -30.63 -34.46
CA SER A 759 -9.10 -30.25 -33.78
C SER A 759 -8.79 -28.77 -33.57
#